data_AF-A0A351RS68-F1
#
_entry.id   AF-A0A351RS68-F1
#
_cell.length_a   1.000
_cell.length_b   1.000
_cell.length_c   1.000
_cell.angle_alpha   90.00
_cell.angle_beta   90.00
_cell.angle_gamma   90.00
#
_symmetry.space_group_name_H-M   'P 1'
#
loop_
_entity.id
_entity.type
_entity.pdbx_description
1 polymer ?
#
loop_
_entity_poly.entity_id
_entity_poly.type
_entity_poly.pdbx_seq_one_letter_code
_entity_poly.pdbx_strand_id
1 'polypeptide(L)'
;MKHYLRHTTLFLIALVLFSCGSGDTPVGQGVGQDFSLADSGGIAPKVQWDYRNPFNSPLSKGDRGLSNTIHHKAPLGVYKVRATLLDTSNNPVSGFQTTKDVAPGDSGTITFTSVPAGTYNAKLEGLDSTGSDVLYTGQTNGIGVTANQVAEPSVIARYTRADNASPGSSGHSPANGTTNIPANTKISVQVSDNDAGVDASSIVLTINNEDVTSKSSIIGTSDNYTVLYTPSTNLSGTVTVTLRASDLANPANSMSTETWSFTIASGGTTDTTAPSSPSISFSNTTTSSQLATAAISATDDTGVTGYYLSESSTTPSITSSGWTSVTSSKSYSSNVNWTLSSGNGSKTVYVWFKDAVGNISSSTSATITLNQTDTTAPTNPSISINSGSSSTTSTSVTLTLSASDDTGVTGYYVSESTITPSLTSANWVSVTSAASYSATAAFTLSGGSIGDNTKTVYVWFRDTAGNISASASDSITLTISDSTAPSSPSVSIDSGSSSTTTTSVTLTLSATDNVGVTGYYASETSTTPSASASGWTSVTSTTSYSATVAFTLSSGSVGDNTKTVYVWFKDSAGNISASASDSITLTISDSTAPSSPSVSIDSDAVSTTNTSVTLTLSATDNVGVTGYCAKESSTTPSSNDTCWTSVTSTTSYSGSVSFTLSSGFGTKTVYVWFKDVAGNVSASSSDSITYSPVTDVDNNVYNTVTIGTQIWFKENLKVTRYRNGDAIGTTTPATKDISGETSPKYQWAYNGDEGNVATYGRLYTWYAATDSRGLCPTGWHLPTDAEWTTLTDYLGGESVAGGKMKEAGTTHWNSPNTSADNSSGFTALPGGFRYFSGSFYDIGSYGLWWSATEYDAPYAWYRNLDYRFGSAYRNFNYKYDGFSVRCVRD
;
A
#
# COMPACT_ATOMS: atom_id res chain seq x y z
N MET A 1 13.36 -3.72 -35.81
CA MET A 1 12.06 -3.05 -36.11
C MET A 1 11.69 -2.18 -34.93
N LYS A 2 11.41 -0.90 -35.22
CA LYS A 2 11.10 0.19 -34.29
C LYS A 2 9.59 0.23 -33.97
N HIS A 3 9.26 0.73 -32.78
CA HIS A 3 8.14 1.63 -32.39
C HIS A 3 7.74 1.30 -30.94
N TYR A 4 8.14 2.03 -29.90
CA TYR A 4 7.87 3.43 -29.52
C TYR A 4 6.38 3.80 -29.51
N LEU A 5 5.80 3.92 -28.31
CA LEU A 5 4.90 5.03 -27.96
C LEU A 5 5.24 5.56 -26.56
N ARG A 6 5.04 6.86 -26.40
CA ARG A 6 5.73 7.78 -25.50
C ARG A 6 4.71 8.45 -24.55
N HIS A 7 5.15 8.68 -23.32
CA HIS A 7 5.06 9.93 -22.53
C HIS A 7 3.75 10.45 -21.87
N THR A 8 3.83 10.46 -20.51
CA THR A 8 3.63 11.55 -19.52
C THR A 8 2.28 12.27 -19.38
N THR A 9 1.79 12.41 -18.12
CA THR A 9 1.87 13.65 -17.30
C THR A 9 1.47 13.38 -15.82
N LEU A 10 2.20 14.01 -14.88
CA LEU A 10 1.97 14.10 -13.42
C LEU A 10 0.73 14.93 -13.03
N PHE A 11 -0.02 14.56 -11.97
CA PHE A 11 -0.15 15.29 -10.67
C PHE A 11 -1.33 14.77 -9.79
N LEU A 12 -0.99 14.52 -8.51
CA LEU A 12 -1.76 14.62 -7.24
C LEU A 12 -3.19 14.05 -7.03
N ILE A 13 -3.24 13.08 -6.09
CA ILE A 13 -4.03 13.02 -4.82
C ILE A 13 -5.49 13.54 -4.83
N ALA A 14 -6.47 12.63 -4.66
CA ALA A 14 -7.35 12.53 -3.47
C ALA A 14 -8.58 11.59 -3.67
N LEU A 15 -8.65 10.62 -2.76
CA LEU A 15 -9.74 9.79 -2.20
C LEU A 15 -11.24 10.10 -2.52
N VAL A 16 -11.93 9.03 -2.99
CA VAL A 16 -13.21 8.40 -2.55
C VAL A 16 -14.61 8.99 -2.89
N LEU A 17 -15.27 8.23 -3.79
CA LEU A 17 -16.65 7.67 -3.87
C LEU A 17 -17.88 8.42 -3.34
N PHE A 18 -18.91 8.53 -4.19
CA PHE A 18 -20.25 7.92 -3.97
C PHE A 18 -21.00 7.69 -5.29
N SER A 19 -21.72 6.57 -5.36
CA SER A 19 -22.52 6.05 -6.49
C SER A 19 -24.01 6.39 -6.33
N CYS A 20 -24.71 6.58 -7.44
CA CYS A 20 -26.17 6.67 -7.56
C CYS A 20 -26.65 5.56 -8.52
N GLY A 21 -27.75 4.88 -8.20
CA GLY A 21 -28.30 3.76 -8.97
C GLY A 21 -29.71 3.99 -9.52
N SER A 22 -30.12 3.12 -10.44
CA SER A 22 -31.49 2.61 -10.74
C SER A 22 -31.46 1.95 -12.13
N GLY A 23 -32.24 0.93 -12.48
CA GLY A 23 -33.31 0.18 -11.82
C GLY A 23 -33.74 -1.02 -12.70
N ASP A 24 -34.70 -1.83 -12.24
CA ASP A 24 -35.85 -2.37 -13.00
C ASP A 24 -36.58 -3.54 -12.27
N THR A 25 -37.92 -3.54 -12.38
CA THR A 25 -39.00 -4.41 -11.82
C THR A 25 -39.34 -5.63 -12.73
N PRO A 26 -40.48 -6.41 -12.63
CA PRO A 26 -41.50 -6.80 -11.58
C PRO A 26 -41.75 -8.36 -11.53
N VAL A 27 -42.59 -9.01 -10.68
CA VAL A 27 -44.04 -9.39 -10.80
C VAL A 27 -44.41 -10.39 -9.64
N GLY A 28 -45.41 -10.14 -8.76
CA GLY A 28 -46.76 -10.79 -8.64
C GLY A 28 -46.80 -12.15 -7.87
N GLN A 29 -47.56 -12.42 -6.78
CA GLN A 29 -49.00 -12.30 -6.48
C GLN A 29 -49.31 -12.31 -4.96
N GLY A 30 -50.48 -11.74 -4.56
CA GLY A 30 -51.08 -11.73 -3.20
C GLY A 30 -51.63 -13.07 -2.71
N VAL A 31 -52.24 -13.20 -1.52
CA VAL A 31 -53.56 -12.64 -1.11
C VAL A 31 -53.71 -12.55 0.43
N GLY A 32 -54.43 -11.52 0.92
CA GLY A 32 -55.24 -11.57 2.16
C GLY A 32 -54.95 -10.46 3.19
N GLN A 33 -55.49 -9.25 3.01
CA GLN A 33 -56.67 -8.71 3.73
C GLN A 33 -56.42 -8.34 5.21
N ASP A 34 -56.06 -7.07 5.47
CA ASP A 34 -56.89 -6.14 6.27
C ASP A 34 -56.33 -4.70 6.15
N PHE A 35 -57.21 -3.70 6.08
CA PHE A 35 -56.89 -2.30 5.77
C PHE A 35 -55.99 -1.67 6.85
N SER A 36 -54.75 -1.36 6.47
CA SER A 36 -53.79 -0.62 7.27
C SER A 36 -54.11 0.87 7.33
N LEU A 37 -54.15 1.38 8.55
CA LEU A 37 -53.70 2.72 8.94
C LEU A 37 -52.45 3.14 8.16
N ALA A 38 -52.46 4.36 7.63
CA ALA A 38 -51.33 5.30 7.67
C ALA A 38 -51.78 6.64 7.11
N ASP A 39 -52.52 7.37 7.94
CA ASP A 39 -52.63 8.82 7.86
C ASP A 39 -51.21 9.40 7.92
N SER A 40 -50.72 9.98 6.82
CA SER A 40 -49.41 10.62 6.75
C SER A 40 -49.59 12.13 6.60
N GLY A 41 -49.71 12.77 7.76
CA GLY A 41 -48.62 13.66 8.15
C GLY A 41 -48.82 15.15 7.87
N GLY A 42 -49.90 15.74 8.38
CA GLY A 42 -49.98 17.18 8.65
C GLY A 42 -49.66 17.47 10.12
N ILE A 43 -48.38 17.50 10.49
CA ILE A 43 -47.92 17.75 11.88
C ILE A 43 -47.99 19.25 12.17
N ALA A 44 -48.73 19.61 13.22
CA ALA A 44 -48.96 20.99 13.65
C ALA A 44 -47.94 21.48 14.70
N PRO A 45 -47.69 22.81 14.85
CA PRO A 45 -46.72 23.38 15.78
C PRO A 45 -47.00 23.00 17.23
N LYS A 46 -45.96 22.51 17.93
CA LYS A 46 -45.98 21.98 19.30
C LYS A 46 -45.30 22.97 20.25
N VAL A 47 -45.95 23.32 21.36
CA VAL A 47 -45.37 24.10 22.45
C VAL A 47 -45.10 23.17 23.65
N GLN A 48 -43.86 23.15 24.14
CA GLN A 48 -43.39 22.37 25.30
C GLN A 48 -42.98 23.31 26.45
N TRP A 49 -43.13 22.87 27.71
CA TRP A 49 -42.73 23.64 28.90
C TRP A 49 -41.75 22.87 29.80
N ASP A 50 -40.80 23.57 30.44
CA ASP A 50 -39.83 23.06 31.43
C ASP A 50 -39.55 24.12 32.51
N TYR A 51 -39.24 23.70 33.75
CA TYR A 51 -38.89 24.57 34.89
C TYR A 51 -37.43 24.36 35.30
N ARG A 52 -36.64 25.44 35.32
CA ARG A 52 -35.31 25.44 35.96
C ARG A 52 -35.30 26.35 37.18
N ASN A 53 -34.91 25.80 38.32
CA ASN A 53 -34.52 26.59 39.49
C ASN A 53 -33.17 27.29 39.18
N PRO A 54 -33.07 28.63 39.22
CA PRO A 54 -31.84 29.34 38.87
C PRO A 54 -30.70 29.25 39.90
N PHE A 55 -30.87 28.55 41.03
CA PHE A 55 -29.88 28.56 42.13
C PHE A 55 -29.01 27.30 42.28
N ASN A 56 -28.90 26.43 41.28
CA ASN A 56 -27.88 25.35 41.29
C ASN A 56 -27.07 25.32 39.98
N SER A 57 -25.75 25.38 40.10
CA SER A 57 -24.77 24.99 39.07
C SER A 57 -23.59 24.28 39.77
N PRO A 58 -22.70 23.51 39.11
CA PRO A 58 -22.63 23.17 37.68
C PRO A 58 -22.47 21.63 37.45
N LEU A 59 -22.28 21.16 36.22
CA LEU A 59 -21.19 20.21 35.96
C LEU A 59 -20.71 20.22 34.50
N SER A 60 -19.41 20.00 34.38
CA SER A 60 -18.55 20.04 33.23
C SER A 60 -18.68 18.81 32.31
N LYS A 61 -18.74 19.10 31.01
CA LYS A 61 -18.20 18.36 29.85
C LYS A 61 -17.68 16.92 30.12
N GLY A 62 -18.55 15.93 29.95
CA GLY A 62 -18.09 14.54 29.83
C GLY A 62 -19.16 13.49 30.10
N ASP A 63 -20.24 13.45 29.31
CA ASP A 63 -21.04 12.23 29.12
C ASP A 63 -21.83 12.36 27.80
N ARG A 64 -21.23 11.88 26.71
CA ARG A 64 -21.93 11.55 25.46
C ARG A 64 -22.01 10.04 25.38
N GLY A 65 -23.18 9.49 25.71
CA GLY A 65 -23.46 8.06 25.55
C GLY A 65 -24.89 7.67 25.94
N LEU A 66 -25.82 7.77 24.98
CA LEU A 66 -27.04 6.96 24.86
C LEU A 66 -28.12 7.05 25.95
N SER A 67 -28.87 8.16 25.98
CA SER A 67 -30.34 8.21 26.22
C SER A 67 -30.84 9.66 26.11
N ASN A 68 -31.54 10.01 25.03
CA ASN A 68 -32.14 11.34 24.83
C ASN A 68 -33.55 11.44 25.45
N THR A 69 -33.71 11.06 26.72
CA THR A 69 -34.97 11.28 27.44
C THR A 69 -34.70 11.74 28.86
N ILE A 70 -34.89 13.03 29.12
CA ILE A 70 -34.87 13.62 30.46
C ILE A 70 -36.32 13.84 30.90
N HIS A 71 -36.75 13.18 31.98
CA HIS A 71 -38.12 13.29 32.54
C HIS A 71 -38.18 14.37 33.63
N HIS A 72 -38.95 15.46 33.46
CA HIS A 72 -39.20 16.46 34.52
C HIS A 72 -40.69 16.89 34.61
N LYS A 73 -41.13 17.21 35.84
CA LYS A 73 -42.52 17.31 36.34
C LYS A 73 -43.02 18.76 36.47
N ALA A 74 -44.33 19.02 36.28
CA ALA A 74 -44.95 20.33 36.53
C ALA A 74 -44.95 20.77 38.03
N PRO A 75 -44.89 22.10 38.34
CA PRO A 75 -44.91 22.63 39.71
C PRO A 75 -46.23 22.35 40.46
N LEU A 76 -46.17 22.20 41.80
CA LEU A 76 -47.35 22.02 42.65
C LEU A 76 -48.30 23.22 42.54
N GLY A 77 -49.58 22.98 42.25
CA GLY A 77 -50.65 23.99 42.24
C GLY A 77 -51.20 24.40 40.87
N VAL A 78 -50.59 23.95 39.77
CA VAL A 78 -51.11 24.16 38.40
C VAL A 78 -51.95 22.97 37.96
N TYR A 79 -53.17 23.23 37.52
CA TYR A 79 -54.14 22.19 37.12
C TYR A 79 -54.59 22.33 35.66
N LYS A 80 -54.39 23.50 35.05
CA LYS A 80 -54.62 23.73 33.62
C LYS A 80 -53.50 24.58 33.03
N VAL A 81 -53.14 24.32 31.77
CA VAL A 81 -52.23 25.16 30.99
C VAL A 81 -52.96 25.73 29.81
N ARG A 82 -52.97 27.05 29.68
CA ARG A 82 -53.53 27.78 28.54
C ARG A 82 -52.41 28.31 27.66
N ALA A 83 -52.45 27.96 26.37
CA ALA A 83 -51.55 28.48 25.36
C ALA A 83 -52.29 29.43 24.43
N THR A 84 -51.67 30.56 24.09
CA THR A 84 -52.20 31.56 23.16
C THR A 84 -51.11 31.94 22.16
N LEU A 85 -51.41 31.86 20.86
CA LEU A 85 -50.53 32.39 19.81
C LEU A 85 -50.74 33.90 19.71
N LEU A 86 -49.64 34.65 19.65
CA LEU A 86 -49.61 36.10 19.56
C LEU A 86 -48.93 36.54 18.25
N ASP A 87 -49.30 37.70 17.72
CA ASP A 87 -48.55 38.34 16.65
C ASP A 87 -47.20 38.90 17.17
N THR A 88 -46.36 39.42 16.26
CA THR A 88 -45.07 40.02 16.63
C THR A 88 -45.18 41.26 17.54
N SER A 89 -46.38 41.83 17.67
CA SER A 89 -46.71 42.94 18.56
C SER A 89 -47.35 42.48 19.88
N ASN A 90 -47.34 41.18 20.17
CA ASN A 90 -47.91 40.52 21.36
C ASN A 90 -49.45 40.55 21.48
N ASN A 91 -50.18 40.82 20.39
CA ASN A 91 -51.64 40.74 20.41
C ASN A 91 -52.11 39.30 20.11
N PRO A 92 -53.14 38.77 20.79
CA PRO A 92 -53.67 37.44 20.51
C PRO A 92 -54.13 37.27 19.05
N VAL A 93 -53.63 36.23 18.38
CA VAL A 93 -54.10 35.86 17.04
C VAL A 93 -55.46 35.16 17.21
N SER A 94 -56.49 35.76 16.63
CA SER A 94 -57.86 35.26 16.76
C SER A 94 -57.99 33.81 16.28
N GLY A 95 -58.61 32.96 17.09
CA GLY A 95 -58.79 31.53 16.81
C GLY A 95 -57.66 30.60 17.29
N PHE A 96 -56.54 31.14 17.81
CA PHE A 96 -55.37 30.34 18.22
C PHE A 96 -55.08 30.45 19.73
N GLN A 97 -56.07 30.04 20.54
CA GLN A 97 -55.93 29.83 21.99
C GLN A 97 -56.52 28.48 22.37
N THR A 98 -55.83 27.73 23.23
CA THR A 98 -56.33 26.45 23.73
C THR A 98 -55.90 26.23 25.18
N THR A 99 -56.73 25.52 25.95
CA THR A 99 -56.46 25.17 27.35
C THR A 99 -56.48 23.66 27.50
N LYS A 100 -55.51 23.12 28.22
CA LYS A 100 -55.39 21.70 28.49
C LYS A 100 -55.30 21.46 29.99
N ASP A 101 -56.12 20.54 30.50
CA ASP A 101 -56.02 20.08 31.87
C ASP A 101 -54.74 19.27 32.06
N VAL A 102 -54.06 19.48 33.18
CA VAL A 102 -52.80 18.80 33.52
C VAL A 102 -52.85 18.27 34.95
N ALA A 103 -52.43 17.02 35.14
CA ALA A 103 -52.29 16.48 36.49
C ALA A 103 -51.01 17.02 37.15
N PRO A 104 -50.97 17.20 38.48
CA PRO A 104 -49.77 17.64 39.18
C PRO A 104 -48.58 16.72 38.88
N GLY A 105 -47.56 17.28 38.25
CA GLY A 105 -46.34 16.57 37.87
C GLY A 105 -46.31 15.95 36.48
N ASP A 106 -47.34 16.14 35.65
CA ASP A 106 -47.32 15.71 34.24
C ASP A 106 -46.51 16.67 33.34
N SER A 107 -45.93 16.11 32.28
CA SER A 107 -45.40 16.88 31.15
C SER A 107 -46.31 16.65 29.93
N GLY A 108 -46.46 17.66 29.09
CA GLY A 108 -47.39 17.58 27.96
C GLY A 108 -47.04 18.53 26.84
N THR A 109 -47.66 18.30 25.69
CA THR A 109 -47.54 19.17 24.51
C THR A 109 -48.91 19.71 24.12
N ILE A 110 -48.95 20.99 23.74
CA ILE A 110 -50.11 21.65 23.14
C ILE A 110 -49.77 21.96 21.68
N THR A 111 -50.68 21.62 20.77
CA THR A 111 -50.46 21.72 19.34
C THR A 111 -51.49 22.64 18.68
N PHE A 112 -51.08 23.64 17.91
CA PHE A 112 -51.98 24.52 17.13
C PHE A 112 -52.03 24.10 15.67
N THR A 113 -53.14 23.55 15.18
CA THR A 113 -53.26 23.17 13.76
C THR A 113 -53.62 24.36 12.87
N SER A 114 -53.19 24.34 11.60
CA SER A 114 -53.59 25.33 10.57
C SER A 114 -53.15 26.79 10.81
N VAL A 115 -52.00 27.01 11.46
CA VAL A 115 -51.41 28.35 11.64
C VAL A 115 -50.85 28.88 10.30
N PRO A 116 -51.23 30.09 9.84
CA PRO A 116 -50.69 30.68 8.61
C PRO A 116 -49.19 30.96 8.69
N ALA A 117 -48.47 30.92 7.57
CA ALA A 117 -47.02 31.21 7.54
C ALA A 117 -46.72 32.65 8.00
N GLY A 118 -45.75 32.80 8.91
CA GLY A 118 -45.40 34.07 9.54
C GLY A 118 -44.54 33.89 10.78
N THR A 119 -44.10 35.00 11.39
CA THR A 119 -43.43 34.99 12.70
C THR A 119 -44.44 35.33 13.79
N TYR A 120 -44.50 34.52 14.83
CA TYR A 120 -45.45 34.66 15.94
C TYR A 120 -44.73 34.61 17.29
N ASN A 121 -45.39 35.11 18.32
CA ASN A 121 -45.00 34.92 19.70
C ASN A 121 -45.98 33.90 20.33
N ALA A 122 -45.63 33.23 21.43
CA ALA A 122 -46.55 32.31 22.10
C ALA A 122 -46.54 32.56 23.60
N LYS A 123 -47.73 32.75 24.17
CA LYS A 123 -47.96 32.93 25.61
C LYS A 123 -48.48 31.63 26.21
N LEU A 124 -47.88 31.22 27.32
CA LEU A 124 -48.32 30.11 28.16
C LEU A 124 -48.72 30.65 29.53
N GLU A 125 -49.85 30.15 30.03
CA GLU A 125 -50.41 30.53 31.32
C GLU A 125 -50.70 29.26 32.11
N GLY A 126 -50.08 29.13 33.29
CA GLY A 126 -50.40 28.10 34.27
C GLY A 126 -51.55 28.60 35.14
N LEU A 127 -52.67 27.88 35.12
CA LEU A 127 -53.89 28.26 35.81
C LEU A 127 -54.15 27.35 37.01
N ASP A 128 -54.90 27.90 37.96
CA ASP A 128 -55.45 27.17 39.10
C ASP A 128 -56.47 26.09 38.67
N SER A 129 -57.02 25.35 39.63
CA SER A 129 -57.98 24.26 39.39
C SER A 129 -59.30 24.73 38.76
N THR A 130 -59.65 26.01 38.93
CA THR A 130 -60.86 26.58 38.33
C THR A 130 -60.62 27.06 36.89
N GLY A 131 -59.38 27.39 36.54
CA GLY A 131 -59.00 27.95 35.24
C GLY A 131 -59.22 29.47 35.13
N SER A 132 -59.45 30.14 36.28
CA SER A 132 -59.79 31.56 36.34
C SER A 132 -58.58 32.43 36.69
N ASP A 133 -57.73 31.96 37.60
CA ASP A 133 -56.56 32.72 38.04
C ASP A 133 -55.29 32.25 37.33
N VAL A 134 -54.53 33.22 36.82
CA VAL A 134 -53.24 32.98 36.18
C VAL A 134 -52.16 32.99 37.25
N LEU A 135 -51.70 31.80 37.63
CA LEU A 135 -50.68 31.60 38.66
C LEU A 135 -49.27 31.84 38.10
N TYR A 136 -49.08 31.54 36.82
CA TYR A 136 -47.79 31.65 36.14
C TYR A 136 -47.98 32.09 34.69
N THR A 137 -47.19 33.05 34.19
CA THR A 137 -47.15 33.41 32.77
C THR A 137 -45.75 33.26 32.19
N GLY A 138 -45.63 32.65 31.02
CA GLY A 138 -44.39 32.57 30.27
C GLY A 138 -44.65 32.93 28.81
N GLN A 139 -43.71 33.62 28.16
CA GLN A 139 -43.88 34.00 26.76
C GLN A 139 -42.61 33.70 25.95
N THR A 140 -42.81 33.16 24.76
CA THR A 140 -41.81 33.01 23.70
C THR A 140 -41.99 34.10 22.67
N ASN A 141 -40.90 34.65 22.13
CA ASN A 141 -40.97 35.55 20.99
C ASN A 141 -40.20 34.97 19.79
N GLY A 142 -40.66 35.25 18.57
CA GLY A 142 -39.91 34.96 17.34
C GLY A 142 -40.04 33.53 16.80
N ILE A 143 -41.19 32.89 16.99
CA ILE A 143 -41.50 31.56 16.42
C ILE A 143 -41.77 31.73 14.92
N GLY A 144 -40.82 31.32 14.08
CA GLY A 144 -40.98 31.30 12.62
C GLY A 144 -41.79 30.10 12.15
N VAL A 145 -42.89 30.34 11.43
CA VAL A 145 -43.73 29.32 10.78
C VAL A 145 -43.61 29.50 9.26
N THR A 146 -42.93 28.58 8.57
CA THR A 146 -42.77 28.57 7.11
C THR A 146 -43.67 27.52 6.45
N ALA A 147 -44.12 27.80 5.21
CA ALA A 147 -44.99 26.88 4.48
C ALA A 147 -44.31 25.52 4.22
N ASN A 148 -44.98 24.43 4.62
CA ASN A 148 -44.59 23.04 4.36
C ASN A 148 -43.25 22.52 4.95
N GLN A 149 -42.68 23.14 5.99
CA GLN A 149 -41.69 22.47 6.85
C GLN A 149 -41.84 22.87 8.33
N VAL A 150 -41.70 21.85 9.19
CA VAL A 150 -41.80 21.89 10.65
C VAL A 150 -40.65 22.72 11.23
N ALA A 151 -40.96 23.81 11.93
CA ALA A 151 -40.02 24.39 12.88
C ALA A 151 -40.15 23.62 14.21
N GLU A 152 -39.06 23.05 14.72
CA GLU A 152 -38.94 22.54 16.09
C GLU A 152 -38.25 23.63 16.95
N PRO A 153 -38.97 24.64 17.46
CA PRO A 153 -38.39 25.57 18.41
C PRO A 153 -38.47 24.96 19.82
N SER A 154 -37.34 24.53 20.36
CA SER A 154 -37.19 24.28 21.79
C SER A 154 -37.18 25.62 22.53
N VAL A 155 -38.35 26.07 23.01
CA VAL A 155 -38.45 27.34 23.73
C VAL A 155 -38.64 27.16 25.23
N ILE A 156 -37.77 27.80 26.00
CA ILE A 156 -37.83 27.92 27.45
C ILE A 156 -38.59 29.20 27.80
N ALA A 157 -39.82 29.10 28.29
CA ALA A 157 -40.55 30.23 28.86
C ALA A 157 -40.14 30.43 30.34
N ARG A 158 -39.62 31.61 30.69
CA ARG A 158 -39.32 31.97 32.08
C ARG A 158 -40.57 32.58 32.72
N TYR A 159 -40.98 32.04 33.85
CA TYR A 159 -42.14 32.52 34.61
C TYR A 159 -41.70 33.57 35.64
N THR A 160 -42.33 34.74 35.67
CA THR A 160 -42.13 35.77 36.70
C THR A 160 -43.47 36.18 37.29
N ARG A 161 -43.58 36.15 38.62
CA ARG A 161 -44.76 36.59 39.39
C ARG A 161 -44.76 38.12 39.47
N ALA A 162 -45.92 38.77 39.29
CA ALA A 162 -46.06 40.19 39.58
C ALA A 162 -46.20 40.38 41.10
N ASP A 163 -45.40 41.29 41.68
CA ASP A 163 -45.38 41.59 43.12
C ASP A 163 -45.80 43.04 43.39
N ASN A 164 -46.73 43.21 44.32
CA ASN A 164 -47.26 44.50 44.78
C ASN A 164 -47.12 44.66 46.32
N ALA A 165 -46.45 43.75 47.02
CA ALA A 165 -46.28 43.79 48.47
C ALA A 165 -44.96 44.51 48.83
N SER A 166 -45.00 45.42 49.79
CA SER A 166 -43.78 46.04 50.33
C SER A 166 -43.12 45.14 51.39
N PRO A 167 -41.79 45.21 51.59
CA PRO A 167 -41.10 44.46 52.64
C PRO A 167 -41.67 44.71 54.05
N GLY A 168 -41.65 43.68 54.90
CA GLY A 168 -42.00 43.77 56.33
C GLY A 168 -40.79 43.55 57.23
N SER A 169 -40.88 43.97 58.50
CA SER A 169 -39.83 43.67 59.50
C SER A 169 -40.33 42.84 60.68
N SER A 170 -39.43 42.05 61.27
CA SER A 170 -39.73 41.22 62.45
C SER A 170 -38.50 40.97 63.31
N GLY A 171 -38.67 40.39 64.50
CA GLY A 171 -37.56 39.95 65.33
C GLY A 171 -36.69 41.07 65.93
N HIS A 172 -37.28 42.23 66.27
CA HIS A 172 -36.56 43.36 66.89
C HIS A 172 -35.90 42.93 68.20
N SER A 173 -34.57 43.05 68.27
CA SER A 173 -33.77 42.79 69.47
C SER A 173 -32.74 43.90 69.65
N PRO A 174 -32.75 44.67 70.76
CA PRO A 174 -33.74 44.63 71.84
C PRO A 174 -35.16 44.98 71.33
N ALA A 175 -36.17 44.35 71.93
CA ALA A 175 -37.57 44.63 71.61
C ALA A 175 -37.96 46.04 72.04
N ASN A 176 -38.97 46.63 71.38
CA ASN A 176 -39.46 47.97 71.69
C ASN A 176 -39.87 48.12 73.16
N GLY A 177 -39.41 49.19 73.81
CA GLY A 177 -39.68 49.53 75.20
C GLY A 177 -38.82 48.83 76.25
N THR A 178 -37.87 47.96 75.86
CA THR A 178 -37.07 47.19 76.84
C THR A 178 -36.13 48.11 77.62
N THR A 179 -36.03 47.94 78.94
CA THR A 179 -35.15 48.75 79.82
C THR A 179 -34.02 47.92 80.44
N ASN A 180 -32.98 48.58 80.96
CA ASN A 180 -31.81 47.96 81.62
C ASN A 180 -30.96 47.08 80.70
N ILE A 181 -30.90 47.45 79.42
CA ILE A 181 -30.09 46.75 78.42
C ILE A 181 -28.60 47.06 78.66
N PRO A 182 -27.68 46.08 78.57
CA PRO A 182 -26.24 46.35 78.66
C PRO A 182 -25.77 47.32 77.57
N ALA A 183 -24.84 48.21 77.91
CA ALA A 183 -24.41 49.30 77.03
C ALA A 183 -23.82 48.86 75.69
N ASN A 184 -23.31 47.63 75.59
CA ASN A 184 -22.73 47.03 74.38
C ASN A 184 -23.71 46.12 73.62
N THR A 185 -25.01 46.17 73.93
CA THR A 185 -25.98 45.25 73.33
C THR A 185 -26.08 45.46 71.83
N LYS A 186 -26.05 44.35 71.09
CA LYS A 186 -26.23 44.31 69.64
C LYS A 186 -27.68 44.56 69.28
N ILE A 187 -27.91 45.29 68.20
CA ILE A 187 -29.23 45.56 67.65
C ILE A 187 -29.43 44.67 66.43
N SER A 188 -30.53 43.92 66.39
CA SER A 188 -30.87 42.97 65.32
C SER A 188 -32.32 43.13 64.90
N VAL A 189 -32.59 43.10 63.59
CA VAL A 189 -33.94 43.10 63.00
C VAL A 189 -33.93 42.26 61.72
N GLN A 190 -35.01 41.54 61.44
CA GLN A 190 -35.24 40.85 60.18
C GLN A 190 -36.06 41.73 59.24
N VAL A 191 -35.73 41.72 57.95
CA VAL A 191 -36.49 42.39 56.88
C VAL A 191 -36.78 41.34 55.82
N SER A 192 -38.05 41.04 55.58
CA SER A 192 -38.46 39.98 54.68
C SER A 192 -39.55 40.45 53.73
N ASP A 193 -39.50 39.94 52.52
CA ASP A 193 -40.55 40.09 51.52
C ASP A 193 -40.82 38.71 50.89
N ASN A 194 -42.08 38.32 50.80
CA ASN A 194 -42.45 36.96 50.42
C ASN A 194 -42.54 36.76 48.90
N ASP A 195 -42.33 37.83 48.12
CA ASP A 195 -42.70 37.88 46.71
C ASP A 195 -41.51 38.28 45.82
N ALA A 196 -41.22 39.57 45.60
CA ALA A 196 -40.05 40.02 44.83
C ALA A 196 -38.75 39.94 45.63
N GLY A 197 -38.86 39.84 46.96
CA GLY A 197 -37.71 39.89 47.86
C GLY A 197 -37.21 41.32 48.05
N VAL A 198 -36.56 41.55 49.18
CA VAL A 198 -36.01 42.83 49.61
C VAL A 198 -34.76 43.19 48.78
N ASP A 199 -34.65 44.43 48.31
CA ASP A 199 -33.40 44.98 47.79
C ASP A 199 -32.48 45.31 48.97
N ALA A 200 -31.47 44.49 49.19
CA ALA A 200 -30.49 44.68 50.27
C ALA A 200 -29.83 46.07 50.24
N SER A 201 -29.67 46.68 49.07
CA SER A 201 -29.05 48.00 48.92
C SER A 201 -29.95 49.15 49.37
N SER A 202 -31.25 48.89 49.49
CA SER A 202 -32.26 49.86 49.94
C SER A 202 -32.47 49.85 51.47
N ILE A 203 -31.93 48.84 52.17
CA ILE A 203 -32.03 48.71 53.63
C ILE A 203 -31.21 49.83 54.28
N VAL A 204 -31.84 50.62 55.13
CA VAL A 204 -31.18 51.65 55.95
C VAL A 204 -31.57 51.47 57.41
N LEU A 205 -30.58 51.31 58.28
CA LEU A 205 -30.74 51.23 59.73
C LEU A 205 -30.09 52.46 60.38
N THR A 206 -30.85 53.19 61.20
CA THR A 206 -30.32 54.32 61.97
C THR A 206 -30.44 54.10 63.47
N ILE A 207 -29.40 54.42 64.25
CA ILE A 207 -29.45 54.43 65.72
C ILE A 207 -29.32 55.87 66.22
N ASN A 208 -30.27 56.34 67.02
CA ASN A 208 -30.36 57.73 67.50
C ASN A 208 -30.20 58.75 66.35
N ASN A 209 -30.85 58.47 65.22
CA ASN A 209 -30.81 59.23 63.96
C ASN A 209 -29.45 59.23 63.22
N GLU A 210 -28.44 58.49 63.66
CA GLU A 210 -27.22 58.25 62.89
C GLU A 210 -27.40 57.04 61.97
N ASP A 211 -27.12 57.18 60.67
CA ASP A 211 -27.11 56.06 59.73
C ASP A 211 -25.92 55.14 60.01
N VAL A 212 -26.23 53.92 60.45
CA VAL A 212 -25.24 52.89 60.78
C VAL A 212 -25.24 51.75 59.78
N THR A 213 -25.88 51.91 58.62
CA THR A 213 -26.07 50.84 57.64
C THR A 213 -24.74 50.24 57.18
N SER A 214 -23.75 51.07 56.84
CA SER A 214 -22.41 50.62 56.46
C SER A 214 -21.60 50.02 57.63
N LYS A 215 -22.04 50.24 58.88
CA LYS A 215 -21.47 49.65 60.11
C LYS A 215 -22.24 48.40 60.54
N SER A 216 -23.33 48.07 59.84
CA SER A 216 -24.20 46.94 60.12
C SER A 216 -23.87 45.79 59.16
N SER A 217 -24.07 44.57 59.62
CA SER A 217 -23.98 43.39 58.78
C SER A 217 -25.38 43.01 58.30
N ILE A 218 -25.61 43.08 56.99
CA ILE A 218 -26.85 42.62 56.35
C ILE A 218 -26.57 41.20 55.83
N ILE A 219 -27.23 40.21 56.42
CA ILE A 219 -26.95 38.79 56.19
C ILE A 219 -28.27 38.09 55.91
N GLY A 220 -28.37 37.38 54.79
CA GLY A 220 -29.58 36.68 54.39
C GLY A 220 -29.71 36.61 52.88
N THR A 221 -30.90 36.27 52.42
CA THR A 221 -31.28 36.24 51.00
C THR A 221 -32.30 37.34 50.73
N SER A 222 -32.61 37.58 49.45
CA SER A 222 -33.66 38.52 49.05
C SER A 222 -34.96 38.32 49.84
N ASP A 223 -35.32 37.09 50.16
CA ASP A 223 -36.58 36.79 50.83
C ASP A 223 -36.58 37.20 52.32
N ASN A 224 -35.41 37.21 52.96
CA ASN A 224 -35.26 37.55 54.37
C ASN A 224 -33.81 37.92 54.72
N TYR A 225 -33.60 39.18 55.11
CA TYR A 225 -32.33 39.68 55.63
C TYR A 225 -32.39 39.93 57.12
N THR A 226 -31.38 39.44 57.84
CA THR A 226 -31.02 39.91 59.17
C THR A 226 -30.11 41.13 59.07
N VAL A 227 -30.51 42.25 59.65
CA VAL A 227 -29.65 43.42 59.85
C VAL A 227 -29.13 43.40 61.27
N LEU A 228 -27.82 43.19 61.44
CA LEU A 228 -27.16 43.13 62.73
C LEU A 228 -26.17 44.28 62.90
N TYR A 229 -26.43 45.15 63.88
CA TYR A 229 -25.55 46.24 64.27
C TYR A 229 -24.91 45.94 65.64
N THR A 230 -23.58 46.03 65.70
CA THR A 230 -22.82 45.98 66.97
C THR A 230 -22.24 47.37 67.23
N PRO A 231 -22.66 48.07 68.29
CA PRO A 231 -22.12 49.39 68.62
C PRO A 231 -20.61 49.34 68.83
N SER A 232 -19.86 50.21 68.14
CA SER A 232 -18.40 50.35 68.32
C SER A 232 -18.04 51.05 69.63
N THR A 233 -19.01 51.70 70.27
CA THR A 233 -18.90 52.34 71.58
C THR A 233 -20.15 52.01 72.40
N ASN A 234 -20.00 51.97 73.72
CA ASN A 234 -21.11 51.75 74.64
C ASN A 234 -22.25 52.76 74.40
N LEU A 235 -23.45 52.26 74.12
CA LEU A 235 -24.69 53.03 74.07
C LEU A 235 -25.04 53.52 75.48
N SER A 236 -25.77 54.62 75.59
CA SER A 236 -26.24 55.14 76.87
C SER A 236 -27.59 55.81 76.73
N GLY A 237 -28.33 55.91 77.84
CA GLY A 237 -29.66 56.51 77.86
C GLY A 237 -30.70 55.72 77.06
N THR A 238 -31.67 56.42 76.48
CA THR A 238 -32.68 55.86 75.56
C THR A 238 -32.12 55.80 74.15
N VAL A 239 -32.10 54.60 73.58
CA VAL A 239 -31.66 54.31 72.21
C VAL A 239 -32.88 54.17 71.31
N THR A 240 -32.98 54.96 70.25
CA THR A 240 -34.03 54.90 69.22
C THR A 240 -33.46 54.27 67.94
N VAL A 241 -34.18 53.34 67.35
CA VAL A 241 -33.79 52.63 66.12
C VAL A 241 -34.84 52.89 65.05
N THR A 242 -34.40 53.21 63.83
CA THR A 242 -35.31 53.29 62.66
C THR A 242 -34.83 52.41 61.52
N LEU A 243 -35.78 51.84 60.78
CA LEU A 243 -35.56 50.92 59.67
C LEU A 243 -36.42 51.30 58.47
N ARG A 244 -35.83 51.30 57.27
CA ARG A 244 -36.54 51.35 55.98
C ARG A 244 -35.88 50.44 54.95
N ALA A 245 -36.66 49.92 54.00
CA ALA A 245 -36.22 49.07 52.89
C ALA A 245 -37.25 49.13 51.74
N SER A 246 -36.85 48.69 50.55
CA SER A 246 -37.71 48.47 49.38
C SER A 246 -37.48 47.07 48.82
N ASP A 247 -38.45 46.54 48.09
CA ASP A 247 -38.30 45.26 47.39
C ASP A 247 -37.54 45.39 46.05
N LEU A 248 -37.36 44.26 45.37
CA LEU A 248 -36.80 44.14 44.03
C LEU A 248 -37.87 44.19 42.93
N ALA A 249 -39.12 44.54 43.25
CA ALA A 249 -40.17 44.69 42.26
C ALA A 249 -39.85 45.86 41.31
N ASN A 250 -40.47 45.89 40.13
CA ASN A 250 -40.28 46.98 39.18
C ASN A 250 -41.65 47.52 38.70
N PRO A 251 -42.11 48.67 39.20
CA PRO A 251 -41.44 49.57 40.16
C PRO A 251 -41.34 48.99 41.58
N ALA A 252 -40.31 49.37 42.33
CA ALA A 252 -40.06 48.84 43.69
C ALA A 252 -41.07 49.38 44.71
N ASN A 253 -41.58 48.53 45.61
CA ASN A 253 -42.43 48.94 46.71
C ASN A 253 -41.58 49.17 47.97
N SER A 254 -41.67 50.37 48.56
CA SER A 254 -40.95 50.72 49.79
C SER A 254 -41.80 50.48 51.03
N MET A 255 -41.22 49.88 52.08
CA MET A 255 -41.87 49.76 53.38
C MET A 255 -42.02 51.14 54.06
N SER A 256 -43.02 51.29 54.93
CA SER A 256 -43.10 52.45 55.82
C SER A 256 -41.92 52.45 56.81
N THR A 257 -41.33 53.61 57.10
CA THR A 257 -40.25 53.69 58.11
C THR A 257 -40.73 53.23 59.47
N GLU A 258 -40.13 52.15 59.96
CA GLU A 258 -40.41 51.60 61.29
C GLU A 258 -39.49 52.23 62.32
N THR A 259 -39.97 52.43 63.55
CA THR A 259 -39.20 53.04 64.64
C THR A 259 -39.51 52.36 65.98
N TRP A 260 -38.48 52.02 66.75
CA TRP A 260 -38.61 51.48 68.10
C TRP A 260 -37.49 51.98 69.03
N SER A 261 -37.64 51.84 70.35
CA SER A 261 -36.62 52.30 71.32
C SER A 261 -36.43 51.38 72.52
N PHE A 262 -35.29 51.51 73.24
CA PHE A 262 -34.96 50.78 74.48
C PHE A 262 -33.99 51.59 75.37
N THR A 263 -33.75 51.22 76.64
CA THR A 263 -32.87 51.99 77.56
C THR A 263 -31.72 51.19 78.18
N ILE A 264 -30.55 51.82 78.36
CA ILE A 264 -29.30 51.22 78.86
C ILE A 264 -29.11 51.38 80.40
N ALA A 265 -28.55 50.36 81.08
CA ALA A 265 -28.27 50.35 82.53
C ALA A 265 -27.03 51.19 82.99
N SER A 266 -27.06 51.78 84.21
CA SER A 266 -26.09 52.77 84.70
C SER A 266 -25.03 52.23 85.71
N GLY A 267 -23.75 52.17 85.32
CA GLY A 267 -22.51 52.48 86.13
C GLY A 267 -21.82 51.43 87.05
N GLY A 268 -20.47 51.31 86.96
CA GLY A 268 -19.57 50.61 87.92
C GLY A 268 -18.05 50.66 87.55
N THR A 269 -17.14 50.72 88.54
CA THR A 269 -15.73 51.26 88.59
C THR A 269 -14.56 50.44 87.99
N THR A 270 -13.41 51.08 87.74
CA THR A 270 -12.19 50.58 87.04
C THR A 270 -11.15 49.82 87.91
N ASP A 271 -10.86 48.58 87.52
CA ASP A 271 -9.69 47.74 87.83
C ASP A 271 -8.46 48.08 86.94
N THR A 272 -7.24 47.94 87.45
CA THR A 272 -5.98 48.25 86.72
C THR A 272 -4.95 47.11 86.71
N THR A 273 -5.22 45.99 87.38
CA THR A 273 -4.30 44.86 87.49
C THR A 273 -4.72 43.73 86.56
N ALA A 274 -3.76 43.12 85.87
CA ALA A 274 -4.05 42.00 84.98
C ALA A 274 -4.08 40.67 85.74
N PRO A 275 -4.82 39.66 85.25
CA PRO A 275 -4.79 38.33 85.81
C PRO A 275 -3.38 37.74 85.88
N SER A 276 -3.10 37.05 86.97
CA SER A 276 -1.79 36.51 87.34
C SER A 276 -1.81 34.99 87.51
N SER A 277 -0.62 34.39 87.58
CA SER A 277 -0.40 32.94 87.76
C SER A 277 -1.10 32.05 86.72
N PRO A 278 -1.01 32.34 85.41
CA PRO A 278 -1.63 31.51 84.39
C PRO A 278 -0.97 30.12 84.38
N SER A 279 -1.79 29.06 84.33
CA SER A 279 -1.34 27.68 84.16
C SER A 279 -2.12 26.99 83.05
N ILE A 280 -1.44 26.09 82.35
CA ILE A 280 -2.03 25.14 81.40
C ILE A 280 -1.31 23.80 81.52
N SER A 281 -2.07 22.72 81.48
CA SER A 281 -1.53 21.37 81.41
C SER A 281 -2.48 20.45 80.66
N PHE A 282 -1.92 19.45 79.99
CA PHE A 282 -2.67 18.34 79.42
C PHE A 282 -2.54 17.14 80.36
N SER A 283 -3.63 16.39 80.57
CA SER A 283 -3.60 15.19 81.41
C SER A 283 -2.73 14.08 80.81
N ASN A 284 -2.55 14.08 79.49
CA ASN A 284 -1.72 13.15 78.74
C ASN A 284 -0.66 13.90 77.93
N THR A 285 0.51 13.30 77.74
CA THR A 285 1.58 13.83 76.88
C THR A 285 1.37 13.50 75.40
N THR A 286 0.44 12.60 75.07
CA THR A 286 0.09 12.15 73.72
C THR A 286 -1.45 12.02 73.55
N THR A 287 -1.95 12.25 72.33
CA THR A 287 -3.36 12.03 71.96
C THR A 287 -3.47 11.53 70.51
N SER A 288 -4.45 10.67 70.23
CA SER A 288 -4.80 10.25 68.86
C SER A 288 -5.93 11.08 68.24
N SER A 289 -6.51 12.02 68.99
CA SER A 289 -7.57 12.93 68.55
C SER A 289 -7.07 14.37 68.49
N GLN A 290 -7.48 15.12 67.46
CA GLN A 290 -7.24 16.57 67.39
C GLN A 290 -7.95 17.32 68.53
N LEU A 291 -9.01 16.75 69.13
CA LEU A 291 -9.65 17.35 70.30
C LEU A 291 -8.90 16.95 71.58
N ALA A 292 -8.21 17.90 72.19
CA ALA A 292 -7.49 17.73 73.46
C ALA A 292 -8.14 18.55 74.59
N THR A 293 -8.18 18.02 75.81
CA THR A 293 -8.68 18.74 76.98
C THR A 293 -7.52 19.32 77.77
N ALA A 294 -7.46 20.65 77.88
CA ALA A 294 -6.47 21.39 78.65
C ALA A 294 -7.06 21.82 80.01
N ALA A 295 -6.34 21.53 81.10
CA ALA A 295 -6.63 22.10 82.41
C ALA A 295 -5.95 23.46 82.52
N ILE A 296 -6.73 24.53 82.68
CA ILE A 296 -6.25 25.92 82.73
C ILE A 296 -6.63 26.58 84.05
N SER A 297 -5.79 27.48 84.57
CA SER A 297 -6.15 28.32 85.73
C SER A 297 -5.44 29.66 85.75
N ALA A 298 -6.02 30.64 86.44
CA ALA A 298 -5.44 31.95 86.74
C ALA A 298 -6.13 32.61 87.95
N THR A 299 -5.49 33.62 88.53
CA THR A 299 -6.00 34.39 89.67
C THR A 299 -6.00 35.89 89.39
N ASP A 300 -7.00 36.61 89.90
CA ASP A 300 -7.11 38.05 89.73
C ASP A 300 -7.76 38.70 90.98
N ASP A 301 -7.43 39.95 91.28
CA ASP A 301 -7.91 40.63 92.48
C ASP A 301 -9.36 41.13 92.35
N THR A 302 -9.84 41.39 91.13
CA THR A 302 -11.23 41.78 90.85
C THR A 302 -12.03 40.71 90.12
N GLY A 303 -11.36 39.90 89.30
CA GLY A 303 -11.83 38.63 88.77
C GLY A 303 -11.44 38.38 87.32
N VAL A 304 -11.08 37.12 87.03
CA VAL A 304 -10.87 36.62 85.67
C VAL A 304 -12.21 36.49 84.97
N THR A 305 -12.38 37.12 83.82
CA THR A 305 -13.63 37.12 83.03
C THR A 305 -13.50 36.46 81.67
N GLY A 306 -12.30 36.06 81.25
CA GLY A 306 -12.14 35.26 80.05
C GLY A 306 -10.77 34.64 79.88
N TYR A 307 -10.68 33.70 78.94
CA TYR A 307 -9.44 33.04 78.53
C TYR A 307 -9.34 32.93 77.00
N TYR A 308 -8.12 32.79 76.49
CA TYR A 308 -7.81 32.62 75.07
C TYR A 308 -6.77 31.52 74.91
N LEU A 309 -7.01 30.53 74.04
CA LEU A 309 -6.02 29.52 73.67
C LEU A 309 -5.56 29.71 72.22
N SER A 310 -4.30 29.41 71.95
CA SER A 310 -3.73 29.42 70.59
C SER A 310 -2.53 28.51 70.47
N GLU A 311 -2.27 28.00 69.26
CA GLU A 311 -0.96 27.40 68.92
C GLU A 311 0.08 28.44 68.47
N SER A 312 -0.32 29.71 68.36
CA SER A 312 0.60 30.83 68.17
C SER A 312 1.07 31.37 69.52
N SER A 313 2.34 31.75 69.63
CA SER A 313 2.89 32.44 70.81
C SER A 313 2.57 33.94 70.86
N THR A 314 1.84 34.46 69.86
CA THR A 314 1.50 35.88 69.77
C THR A 314 0.38 36.24 70.75
N THR A 315 0.57 37.32 71.51
CA THR A 315 -0.46 37.77 72.47
C THR A 315 -1.71 38.25 71.72
N PRO A 316 -2.90 37.74 72.03
CA PRO A 316 -4.13 38.10 71.34
C PRO A 316 -4.55 39.54 71.65
N SER A 317 -5.17 40.22 70.67
CA SER A 317 -5.88 41.48 70.92
C SER A 317 -7.06 41.25 71.87
N ILE A 318 -7.42 42.24 72.69
CA ILE A 318 -8.59 42.19 73.57
C ILE A 318 -9.91 42.01 72.81
N THR A 319 -9.93 42.38 71.53
CA THR A 319 -11.07 42.25 70.60
C THR A 319 -11.08 40.97 69.78
N SER A 320 -10.11 40.07 69.95
CA SER A 320 -10.04 38.81 69.18
C SER A 320 -11.29 37.95 69.41
N SER A 321 -11.88 37.42 68.33
CA SER A 321 -13.08 36.57 68.40
C SER A 321 -12.89 35.26 69.16
N GLY A 322 -11.65 34.82 69.38
CA GLY A 322 -11.31 33.58 70.11
C GLY A 322 -11.34 33.67 71.64
N TRP A 323 -11.68 34.82 72.23
CA TRP A 323 -11.84 34.93 73.69
C TRP A 323 -13.09 34.18 74.16
N THR A 324 -12.91 33.24 75.08
CA THR A 324 -14.03 32.61 75.79
C THR A 324 -14.31 33.40 77.05
N SER A 325 -15.55 33.85 77.23
CA SER A 325 -15.98 34.58 78.43
C SER A 325 -16.37 33.60 79.53
N VAL A 326 -16.01 33.91 80.78
CA VAL A 326 -16.32 33.12 81.97
C VAL A 326 -16.93 34.02 83.04
N THR A 327 -17.70 33.43 83.95
CA THR A 327 -18.22 34.17 85.11
C THR A 327 -17.04 34.69 85.94
N SER A 328 -17.06 36.00 86.23
CA SER A 328 -15.98 36.66 86.98
C SER A 328 -15.66 35.92 88.28
N SER A 329 -14.40 35.50 88.43
CA SER A 329 -13.91 34.82 89.63
C SER A 329 -12.48 35.24 89.95
N LYS A 330 -12.19 35.48 91.22
CA LYS A 330 -10.83 35.79 91.69
C LYS A 330 -9.85 34.62 91.53
N SER A 331 -10.37 33.40 91.48
CA SER A 331 -9.60 32.20 91.15
C SER A 331 -10.40 31.39 90.14
N TYR A 332 -9.90 31.32 88.91
CA TYR A 332 -10.52 30.55 87.85
C TYR A 332 -9.71 29.28 87.58
N SER A 333 -10.39 28.14 87.50
CA SER A 333 -9.81 26.88 87.05
C SER A 333 -10.86 26.06 86.31
N SER A 334 -10.53 25.53 85.13
CA SER A 334 -11.44 24.68 84.37
C SER A 334 -10.69 23.75 83.42
N ASN A 335 -11.38 22.69 82.98
CA ASN A 335 -10.94 21.85 81.88
C ASN A 335 -11.65 22.30 80.60
N VAL A 336 -10.88 22.71 79.60
CA VAL A 336 -11.40 23.27 78.35
C VAL A 336 -10.96 22.42 77.16
N ASN A 337 -11.83 22.23 76.19
CA ASN A 337 -11.50 21.51 74.98
C ASN A 337 -10.84 22.46 73.96
N TRP A 338 -9.75 22.01 73.35
CA TRP A 338 -9.01 22.70 72.30
C TRP A 338 -8.81 21.76 71.12
N THR A 339 -9.07 22.24 69.91
CA THR A 339 -8.81 21.50 68.67
C THR A 339 -7.42 21.85 68.16
N LEU A 340 -6.51 20.88 68.20
CA LEU A 340 -5.15 20.98 67.70
C LEU A 340 -5.13 21.11 66.17
N SER A 341 -4.11 21.79 65.62
CA SER A 341 -3.90 21.81 64.18
C SER A 341 -3.63 20.40 63.62
N SER A 342 -4.04 20.13 62.37
CA SER A 342 -3.82 18.84 61.71
C SER A 342 -2.31 18.49 61.58
N GLY A 343 -2.02 17.21 61.37
CA GLY A 343 -0.66 16.67 61.23
C GLY A 343 -0.07 16.14 62.54
N ASN A 344 0.55 14.96 62.46
CA ASN A 344 1.20 14.31 63.59
C ASN A 344 2.41 15.10 64.08
N GLY A 345 2.73 14.98 65.37
CA GLY A 345 3.88 15.61 66.00
C GLY A 345 3.54 16.44 67.23
N SER A 346 4.54 17.14 67.74
CA SER A 346 4.44 17.95 68.96
C SER A 346 3.66 19.24 68.67
N LYS A 347 2.60 19.50 69.44
CA LYS A 347 1.76 20.71 69.37
C LYS A 347 1.91 21.48 70.67
N THR A 348 2.20 22.78 70.60
CA THR A 348 2.32 23.67 71.77
C THR A 348 1.13 24.62 71.79
N VAL A 349 0.39 24.64 72.90
CA VAL A 349 -0.78 25.51 73.09
C VAL A 349 -0.47 26.51 74.19
N TYR A 350 -0.66 27.78 73.88
CA TYR A 350 -0.51 28.93 74.77
C TYR A 350 -1.87 29.33 75.33
N VAL A 351 -1.91 29.81 76.58
CA VAL A 351 -3.12 30.38 77.21
C VAL A 351 -2.86 31.79 77.75
N TRP A 352 -3.87 32.66 77.59
CA TRP A 352 -3.97 33.98 78.20
C TRP A 352 -5.30 34.13 78.92
N PHE A 353 -5.34 35.01 79.92
CA PHE A 353 -6.55 35.37 80.67
C PHE A 353 -6.78 36.88 80.64
N LYS A 354 -8.04 37.30 80.81
CA LYS A 354 -8.42 38.71 80.92
C LYS A 354 -9.36 38.99 82.07
N ASP A 355 -9.30 40.20 82.61
CA ASP A 355 -10.25 40.73 83.59
C ASP A 355 -11.42 41.49 82.90
N ALA A 356 -12.33 42.07 83.70
CA ALA A 356 -13.52 42.78 83.22
C ALA A 356 -13.20 44.12 82.51
N VAL A 357 -12.03 44.71 82.81
CA VAL A 357 -11.56 45.99 82.25
C VAL A 357 -10.69 45.78 81.01
N GLY A 358 -10.24 44.55 80.79
CA GLY A 358 -9.56 44.10 79.59
C GLY A 358 -8.04 44.04 79.70
N ASN A 359 -7.47 44.03 80.91
CA ASN A 359 -6.03 43.73 81.03
C ASN A 359 -5.80 42.23 80.77
N ILE A 360 -4.69 41.89 80.11
CA ILE A 360 -4.38 40.52 79.65
C ILE A 360 -3.16 40.00 80.42
N SER A 361 -3.23 38.76 80.92
CA SER A 361 -2.12 38.09 81.61
C SER A 361 -0.90 37.88 80.70
N SER A 362 0.26 37.54 81.27
CA SER A 362 1.32 36.89 80.49
C SER A 362 0.85 35.53 79.96
N SER A 363 1.51 35.01 78.92
CA SER A 363 1.23 33.68 78.39
C SER A 363 1.93 32.60 79.20
N THR A 364 1.30 31.43 79.31
CA THR A 364 1.98 30.17 79.61
C THR A 364 1.60 29.14 78.55
N SER A 365 2.34 28.03 78.45
CA SER A 365 2.11 27.03 77.41
C SER A 365 2.30 25.60 77.90
N ALA A 366 1.60 24.66 77.28
CA ALA A 366 1.82 23.23 77.44
C ALA A 366 1.95 22.57 76.06
N THR A 367 2.64 21.44 76.02
CA THR A 367 2.88 20.68 74.80
C THR A 367 2.18 19.33 74.88
N ILE A 368 1.55 18.91 73.79
CA ILE A 368 0.93 17.59 73.60
C ILE A 368 1.33 17.03 72.23
N THR A 369 1.61 15.74 72.15
CA THR A 369 1.96 15.09 70.86
C THR A 369 0.72 14.48 70.23
N LEU A 370 0.30 14.99 69.06
CA LEU A 370 -0.77 14.41 68.26
C LEU A 370 -0.19 13.24 67.44
N ASN A 371 -0.75 12.04 67.61
CA ASN A 371 -0.38 10.83 66.86
C ASN A 371 -1.66 10.15 66.36
N GLN A 372 -2.21 10.68 65.27
CA GLN A 372 -3.32 10.08 64.55
C GLN A 372 -2.81 8.85 63.79
N THR A 373 -3.46 7.71 63.99
CA THR A 373 -3.26 6.54 63.13
C THR A 373 -3.87 6.84 61.78
N ASP A 374 -3.03 6.90 60.75
CA ASP A 374 -3.49 6.97 59.37
C ASP A 374 -4.14 5.64 58.98
N THR A 375 -5.44 5.68 58.69
CA THR A 375 -6.21 4.51 58.24
C THR A 375 -6.55 4.56 56.75
N THR A 376 -6.08 5.59 56.04
CA THR A 376 -6.38 5.80 54.63
C THR A 376 -5.20 5.35 53.79
N ALA A 377 -5.44 4.48 52.82
CA ALA A 377 -4.40 4.06 51.88
C ALA A 377 -4.16 5.13 50.80
N PRO A 378 -2.97 5.14 50.16
CA PRO A 378 -2.73 5.99 49.01
C PRO A 378 -3.78 5.83 47.91
N THR A 379 -4.19 6.94 47.32
CA THR A 379 -5.26 7.04 46.32
C THR A 379 -4.73 7.46 44.96
N ASN A 380 -5.55 7.28 43.92
CA ASN A 380 -5.22 7.58 42.52
C ASN A 380 -3.92 6.92 42.00
N PRO A 381 -3.70 5.61 42.22
CA PRO A 381 -2.55 4.94 41.65
C PRO A 381 -2.63 4.97 40.12
N SER A 382 -1.51 5.25 39.45
CA SER A 382 -1.41 5.22 38.00
C SER A 382 -0.10 4.56 37.56
N ILE A 383 -0.14 3.89 36.42
CA ILE A 383 1.01 3.34 35.73
C ILE A 383 0.84 3.57 34.23
N SER A 384 1.93 3.88 33.54
CA SER A 384 2.00 3.86 32.07
C SER A 384 3.33 3.25 31.62
N ILE A 385 3.27 2.22 30.77
CA ILE A 385 4.44 1.54 30.20
C ILE A 385 4.89 2.30 28.96
N ASN A 386 6.18 2.66 28.89
CA ASN A 386 6.80 3.36 27.77
C ASN A 386 6.01 4.59 27.29
N SER A 387 5.44 5.35 28.22
CA SER A 387 4.58 6.52 27.93
C SER A 387 3.33 6.19 27.10
N GLY A 388 2.76 5.00 27.28
CA GLY A 388 1.52 4.56 26.64
C GLY A 388 1.72 3.91 25.27
N SER A 389 2.92 3.39 24.98
CA SER A 389 3.17 2.65 23.75
C SER A 389 2.34 1.36 23.71
N SER A 390 1.72 1.06 22.57
CA SER A 390 0.97 -0.19 22.38
C SER A 390 1.86 -1.43 22.26
N SER A 391 3.12 -1.27 21.83
CA SER A 391 4.04 -2.39 21.65
C SER A 391 5.51 -2.05 21.93
N THR A 392 6.33 -3.09 22.14
CA THR A 392 7.78 -3.05 22.31
C THR A 392 8.42 -4.34 21.81
N THR A 393 9.67 -4.28 21.35
CA THR A 393 10.50 -5.47 21.07
C THR A 393 11.54 -5.74 22.18
N SER A 394 11.58 -4.88 23.19
CA SER A 394 12.49 -4.98 24.33
C SER A 394 11.75 -5.40 25.59
N THR A 395 12.31 -6.36 26.33
CA THR A 395 11.84 -6.74 27.67
C THR A 395 12.13 -5.65 28.72
N SER A 396 13.07 -4.74 28.46
CA SER A 396 13.33 -3.60 29.33
C SER A 396 12.42 -2.43 28.97
N VAL A 397 11.55 -2.05 29.89
CA VAL A 397 10.56 -0.97 29.74
C VAL A 397 10.72 0.09 30.83
N THR A 398 10.19 1.29 30.57
CA THR A 398 10.11 2.38 31.54
C THR A 398 8.67 2.58 31.98
N LEU A 399 8.42 2.55 33.29
CA LEU A 399 7.12 2.78 33.90
C LEU A 399 7.03 4.23 34.37
N THR A 400 5.92 4.91 34.09
CA THR A 400 5.59 6.21 34.70
C THR A 400 4.55 5.96 35.79
N LEU A 401 4.89 6.26 37.04
CA LEU A 401 4.12 5.92 38.23
C LEU A 401 3.62 7.19 38.92
N SER A 402 2.38 7.18 39.44
CA SER A 402 1.91 8.24 40.34
C SER A 402 0.87 7.76 41.36
N ALA A 403 0.80 8.43 42.51
CA ALA A 403 -0.20 8.25 43.56
C ALA A 403 -0.25 9.49 44.47
N SER A 404 -1.32 9.65 45.25
CA SER A 404 -1.47 10.73 46.23
C SER A 404 -1.91 10.19 47.58
N ASP A 405 -1.43 10.79 48.67
CA ASP A 405 -1.77 10.39 50.03
C ASP A 405 -1.66 11.59 50.99
N ASP A 406 -2.58 11.72 51.95
CA ASP A 406 -2.62 12.88 52.85
C ASP A 406 -1.49 12.86 53.90
N THR A 407 -0.90 11.69 54.19
CA THR A 407 0.24 11.54 55.10
C THR A 407 1.55 11.18 54.39
N GLY A 408 1.44 10.79 53.12
CA GLY A 408 2.50 10.72 52.13
C GLY A 408 2.83 9.30 51.69
N VAL A 409 3.05 9.14 50.38
CA VAL A 409 3.47 7.88 49.76
C VAL A 409 4.94 7.61 50.10
N THR A 410 5.24 6.46 50.69
CA THR A 410 6.58 6.06 51.13
C THR A 410 7.19 4.92 50.33
N GLY A 411 6.44 4.33 49.41
CA GLY A 411 7.01 3.38 48.47
C GLY A 411 6.03 2.82 47.46
N TYR A 412 6.57 2.07 46.51
CA TYR A 412 5.81 1.40 45.45
C TYR A 412 6.29 -0.03 45.22
N TYR A 413 5.41 -0.86 44.68
CA TYR A 413 5.68 -2.24 44.31
C TYR A 413 5.14 -2.47 42.90
N VAL A 414 5.97 -3.01 42.01
CA VAL A 414 5.59 -3.31 40.62
C VAL A 414 5.77 -4.79 40.33
N SER A 415 4.81 -5.40 39.61
CA SER A 415 4.83 -6.83 39.29
C SER A 415 3.92 -7.18 38.12
N GLU A 416 4.20 -8.29 37.43
CA GLU A 416 3.28 -8.88 36.44
C GLU A 416 2.23 -9.81 37.08
N SER A 417 2.31 -10.03 38.40
CA SER A 417 1.29 -10.75 39.17
C SER A 417 0.13 -9.83 39.52
N THR A 418 -1.09 -10.35 39.50
CA THR A 418 -2.30 -9.64 39.98
C THR A 418 -2.42 -9.63 41.51
N ILE A 419 -1.56 -10.38 42.20
CA ILE A 419 -1.65 -10.58 43.65
C ILE A 419 -1.11 -9.33 44.36
N THR A 420 -1.93 -8.78 45.26
CA THR A 420 -1.51 -7.65 46.11
C THR A 420 -0.32 -8.07 46.98
N PRO A 421 0.79 -7.30 46.97
CA PRO A 421 1.99 -7.65 47.71
C PRO A 421 1.75 -7.56 49.23
N SER A 422 2.39 -8.44 49.99
CA SER A 422 2.51 -8.26 51.44
C SER A 422 3.39 -7.04 51.75
N LEU A 423 3.14 -6.34 52.86
CA LEU A 423 4.00 -5.25 53.35
C LEU A 423 5.45 -5.68 53.59
N THR A 424 5.69 -6.97 53.86
CA THR A 424 7.01 -7.53 54.09
C THR A 424 7.70 -8.03 52.82
N SER A 425 7.11 -7.80 51.63
CA SER A 425 7.68 -8.25 50.37
C SER A 425 9.02 -7.54 50.09
N ALA A 426 10.07 -8.30 49.78
CA ALA A 426 11.41 -7.75 49.59
C ALA A 426 11.54 -6.75 48.41
N ASN A 427 10.63 -6.79 47.43
CA ASN A 427 10.70 -5.98 46.22
C ASN A 427 9.99 -4.61 46.34
N TRP A 428 9.60 -4.22 47.55
CA TRP A 428 9.11 -2.87 47.80
C TRP A 428 10.24 -1.86 47.59
N VAL A 429 10.02 -0.89 46.70
CA VAL A 429 10.91 0.26 46.55
C VAL A 429 10.46 1.33 47.52
N SER A 430 11.39 1.83 48.34
CA SER A 430 11.14 2.93 49.27
C SER A 430 11.43 4.27 48.60
N VAL A 431 10.58 5.26 48.87
CA VAL A 431 10.71 6.63 48.36
C VAL A 431 10.59 7.62 49.51
N THR A 432 11.10 8.84 49.31
CA THR A 432 10.89 9.94 50.27
C THR A 432 9.41 10.27 50.36
N SER A 433 8.86 10.33 51.57
CA SER A 433 7.44 10.61 51.81
C SER A 433 6.99 11.88 51.08
N ALA A 434 5.96 11.76 50.24
CA ALA A 434 5.40 12.86 49.47
C ALA A 434 3.88 12.75 49.36
N ALA A 435 3.17 13.87 49.58
CA ALA A 435 1.71 13.91 49.46
C ALA A 435 1.21 13.66 48.03
N SER A 436 2.03 13.98 47.04
CA SER A 436 1.84 13.62 45.63
C SER A 436 3.14 13.05 45.09
N TYR A 437 3.13 11.76 44.76
CA TYR A 437 4.29 11.06 44.23
C TYR A 437 4.17 10.89 42.72
N SER A 438 5.25 11.21 41.99
CA SER A 438 5.39 10.87 40.57
C SER A 438 6.85 10.60 40.23
N ALA A 439 7.11 9.51 39.52
CA ALA A 439 8.46 9.15 39.07
C ALA A 439 8.42 8.17 37.89
N THR A 440 9.58 7.98 37.25
CA THR A 440 9.81 6.89 36.31
C THR A 440 10.62 5.77 36.95
N ALA A 441 10.27 4.51 36.67
CA ALA A 441 11.00 3.33 37.14
C ALA A 441 11.32 2.39 35.97
N ALA A 442 12.52 1.82 35.94
CA ALA A 442 12.85 0.75 35.00
C ALA A 442 12.22 -0.57 35.46
N PHE A 443 11.67 -1.34 34.53
CA PHE A 443 11.10 -2.66 34.79
C PHE A 443 11.46 -3.63 33.66
N THR A 444 11.71 -4.89 34.01
CA THR A 444 11.99 -5.94 33.03
C THR A 444 10.78 -6.86 32.97
N LEU A 445 10.07 -6.85 31.84
CA LEU A 445 8.98 -7.77 31.54
C LEU A 445 9.51 -9.20 31.50
N SER A 446 8.68 -10.17 31.92
CA SER A 446 8.98 -11.58 31.67
C SER A 446 9.10 -11.84 30.17
N GLY A 447 9.98 -12.76 29.78
CA GLY A 447 10.03 -13.25 28.40
C GLY A 447 8.70 -13.87 27.96
N GLY A 448 8.57 -14.15 26.67
CA GLY A 448 7.36 -14.73 26.06
C GLY A 448 7.72 -15.74 24.99
N SER A 449 6.71 -16.33 24.37
CA SER A 449 6.88 -17.17 23.17
C SER A 449 7.11 -16.28 21.94
N ILE A 450 7.57 -16.85 20.83
CA ILE A 450 7.72 -16.10 19.58
C ILE A 450 6.36 -15.55 19.12
N GLY A 451 6.35 -14.29 18.69
CA GLY A 451 5.14 -13.54 18.33
C GLY A 451 4.76 -12.48 19.37
N ASP A 452 3.50 -12.05 19.31
CA ASP A 452 2.96 -10.97 20.13
C ASP A 452 2.49 -11.49 21.49
N ASN A 453 3.15 -11.04 22.56
CA ASN A 453 2.82 -11.41 23.93
C ASN A 453 2.28 -10.18 24.66
N THR A 454 1.01 -10.22 25.08
CA THR A 454 0.47 -9.16 25.94
C THR A 454 1.06 -9.29 27.35
N LYS A 455 1.74 -8.25 27.83
CA LYS A 455 2.31 -8.15 29.16
C LYS A 455 1.57 -7.08 29.95
N THR A 456 1.12 -7.41 31.16
CA THR A 456 0.40 -6.48 32.04
C THR A 456 1.22 -6.28 33.31
N VAL A 457 1.52 -5.03 33.63
CA VAL A 457 2.25 -4.66 34.85
C VAL A 457 1.29 -3.97 35.80
N TYR A 458 1.28 -4.43 37.04
CA TYR A 458 0.51 -3.87 38.15
C TYR A 458 1.42 -3.06 39.06
N VAL A 459 0.90 -1.97 39.63
CA VAL A 459 1.56 -1.16 40.66
C VAL A 459 0.67 -1.01 41.89
N TRP A 460 1.31 -1.04 43.07
CA TRP A 460 0.74 -0.67 44.36
C TRP A 460 1.64 0.36 45.05
N PHE A 461 1.05 1.19 45.90
CA PHE A 461 1.76 2.17 46.72
C PHE A 461 1.48 1.91 48.20
N ARG A 462 2.42 2.30 49.07
CA ARG A 462 2.25 2.26 50.52
C ARG A 462 2.55 3.60 51.16
N ASP A 463 1.92 3.87 52.29
CA ASP A 463 2.17 5.03 53.14
C ASP A 463 3.07 4.70 54.35
N THR A 464 3.19 5.63 55.29
CA THR A 464 4.00 5.45 56.51
C THR A 464 3.31 4.55 57.55
N ALA A 465 1.98 4.46 57.53
CA ALA A 465 1.19 3.61 58.41
C ALA A 465 1.11 2.15 57.92
N GLY A 466 1.59 1.87 56.71
CA GLY A 466 1.57 0.56 56.10
C GLY A 466 0.25 0.23 55.42
N ASN A 467 -0.58 1.21 55.06
CA ASN A 467 -1.74 0.93 54.22
C ASN A 467 -1.27 0.78 52.76
N ILE A 468 -1.87 -0.15 52.00
CA ILE A 468 -1.55 -0.42 50.60
C ILE A 468 -2.70 0.08 49.72
N SER A 469 -2.38 0.84 48.67
CA SER A 469 -3.36 1.32 47.69
C SER A 469 -4.09 0.18 46.97
N ALA A 470 -5.19 0.49 46.29
CA ALA A 470 -5.66 -0.37 45.20
C ALA A 470 -4.56 -0.53 44.13
N SER A 471 -4.64 -1.58 43.32
CA SER A 471 -3.73 -1.73 42.17
C SER A 471 -4.13 -0.77 41.04
N ALA A 472 -3.14 -0.30 40.31
CA ALA A 472 -3.30 0.18 38.94
C ALA A 472 -2.52 -0.72 37.99
N SER A 473 -2.93 -0.78 36.71
CA SER A 473 -2.25 -1.62 35.71
C SER A 473 -2.22 -0.96 34.35
N ASP A 474 -1.20 -1.31 33.57
CA ASP A 474 -1.12 -0.99 32.15
C ASP A 474 -0.58 -2.22 31.39
N SER A 475 -0.86 -2.29 30.10
CA SER A 475 -0.52 -3.42 29.24
C SER A 475 0.25 -2.99 28.00
N ILE A 476 1.22 -3.79 27.59
CA ILE A 476 1.99 -3.60 26.36
C ILE A 476 2.15 -4.92 25.61
N THR A 477 2.14 -4.88 24.27
CA THR A 477 2.48 -6.05 23.45
C THR A 477 4.00 -6.16 23.29
N LEU A 478 4.62 -7.17 23.89
CA LEU A 478 6.01 -7.54 23.66
C LEU A 478 6.10 -8.48 22.47
N THR A 479 6.67 -8.01 21.36
CA THR A 479 6.91 -8.82 20.16
C THR A 479 8.30 -9.44 20.24
N ILE A 480 8.35 -10.77 20.30
CA ILE A 480 9.61 -11.54 20.31
C ILE A 480 9.78 -12.19 18.94
N SER A 481 10.80 -11.76 18.20
CA SER A 481 11.13 -12.29 16.87
C SER A 481 12.04 -13.50 16.96
N ASP A 482 11.81 -14.49 16.09
CA ASP A 482 12.81 -15.51 15.80
C ASP A 482 13.92 -14.88 14.94
N SER A 483 15.16 -14.99 15.37
CA SER A 483 16.32 -14.49 14.61
C SER A 483 17.18 -15.61 14.04
N THR A 484 16.83 -16.86 14.32
CA THR A 484 17.62 -18.04 13.95
C THR A 484 16.98 -18.70 12.76
N ALA A 485 17.69 -18.74 11.63
CA ALA A 485 17.20 -19.43 10.45
C ALA A 485 17.26 -20.96 10.63
N PRO A 486 16.38 -21.71 9.92
CA PRO A 486 16.49 -23.16 9.87
C PRO A 486 17.88 -23.63 9.45
N SER A 487 18.34 -24.69 10.09
CA SER A 487 19.70 -25.23 9.98
C SER A 487 19.69 -26.68 9.48
N SER A 488 20.87 -27.17 9.10
CA SER A 488 21.07 -28.53 8.58
C SER A 488 20.14 -28.91 7.40
N PRO A 489 19.98 -28.04 6.39
CA PRO A 489 19.16 -28.37 5.23
C PRO A 489 19.78 -29.56 4.48
N SER A 490 18.95 -30.49 4.03
CA SER A 490 19.36 -31.59 3.15
C SER A 490 18.34 -31.83 2.05
N VAL A 491 18.83 -32.30 0.91
CA VAL A 491 18.03 -32.78 -0.22
C VAL A 491 18.73 -33.98 -0.83
N SER A 492 17.97 -34.98 -1.23
CA SER A 492 18.43 -36.09 -2.06
C SER A 492 17.39 -36.41 -3.15
N ILE A 493 17.82 -36.41 -4.41
CA ILE A 493 16.97 -36.72 -5.58
C ILE A 493 16.90 -38.23 -5.76
N ASP A 494 15.70 -38.79 -5.85
CA ASP A 494 15.44 -40.22 -6.06
C ASP A 494 16.28 -41.14 -5.16
N SER A 495 16.37 -40.77 -3.88
CA SER A 495 17.18 -41.47 -2.87
C SER A 495 18.67 -41.62 -3.23
N GLY A 496 19.23 -40.63 -3.94
CA GLY A 496 20.65 -40.58 -4.31
C GLY A 496 20.97 -41.32 -5.61
N SER A 497 19.96 -41.53 -6.47
CA SER A 497 20.16 -42.13 -7.79
C SER A 497 21.04 -41.23 -8.67
N SER A 498 22.00 -41.82 -9.39
CA SER A 498 22.91 -41.07 -10.27
C SER A 498 22.27 -40.62 -11.59
N SER A 499 21.20 -41.30 -12.02
CA SER A 499 20.51 -41.03 -13.28
C SER A 499 19.01 -41.35 -13.23
N THR A 500 18.24 -40.71 -14.12
CA THR A 500 16.83 -40.97 -14.36
C THR A 500 16.50 -40.79 -15.84
N THR A 501 15.45 -41.43 -16.33
CA THR A 501 14.94 -41.27 -17.71
C THR A 501 13.67 -40.43 -17.77
N THR A 502 13.21 -39.92 -16.63
CA THR A 502 11.95 -39.16 -16.53
C THR A 502 12.19 -37.84 -15.82
N THR A 503 11.44 -36.80 -16.18
CA THR A 503 11.48 -35.51 -15.50
C THR A 503 10.80 -35.54 -14.12
N SER A 504 10.03 -36.58 -13.81
CA SER A 504 9.33 -36.72 -12.54
C SER A 504 10.22 -37.45 -11.54
N VAL A 505 10.71 -36.73 -10.54
CA VAL A 505 11.59 -37.25 -9.49
C VAL A 505 10.99 -37.01 -8.11
N THR A 506 11.60 -37.63 -7.11
CA THR A 506 11.31 -37.41 -5.69
C THR A 506 12.46 -36.70 -5.00
N LEU A 507 12.15 -35.80 -4.07
CA LEU A 507 13.13 -35.13 -3.21
C LEU A 507 12.91 -35.56 -1.77
N THR A 508 13.92 -36.16 -1.15
CA THR A 508 13.95 -36.40 0.29
C THR A 508 14.58 -35.19 0.96
N LEU A 509 13.79 -34.48 1.76
CA LEU A 509 14.11 -33.18 2.35
C LEU A 509 14.24 -33.31 3.86
N SER A 510 15.19 -32.61 4.47
CA SER A 510 15.19 -32.40 5.92
C SER A 510 15.81 -31.07 6.35
N ALA A 511 15.37 -30.56 7.50
CA ALA A 511 15.94 -29.39 8.17
C ALA A 511 15.55 -29.38 9.65
N THR A 512 16.31 -28.66 10.46
CA THR A 512 16.04 -28.47 11.90
C THR A 512 15.98 -27.00 12.24
N ASP A 513 15.09 -26.64 13.15
CA ASP A 513 14.96 -25.27 13.65
C ASP A 513 14.64 -25.29 15.14
N ASN A 514 15.14 -24.32 15.90
CA ASN A 514 14.92 -24.25 17.35
C ASN A 514 13.47 -23.91 17.71
N VAL A 515 12.69 -23.35 16.78
CA VAL A 515 11.30 -22.96 16.97
C VAL A 515 10.40 -23.74 16.02
N GLY A 516 10.66 -23.69 14.72
CA GLY A 516 9.99 -24.53 13.75
C GLY A 516 10.20 -24.12 12.29
N VAL A 517 10.41 -25.14 11.46
CA VAL A 517 10.35 -25.04 10.00
C VAL A 517 8.88 -24.98 9.57
N THR A 518 8.51 -23.98 8.78
CA THR A 518 7.14 -23.75 8.30
C THR A 518 6.98 -23.83 6.79
N GLY A 519 8.07 -23.93 6.04
CA GLY A 519 7.99 -24.19 4.61
C GLY A 519 9.33 -24.55 3.97
N TYR A 520 9.25 -25.06 2.75
CA TYR A 520 10.41 -25.32 1.89
C TYR A 520 10.20 -24.73 0.49
N TYR A 521 11.31 -24.50 -0.22
CA TYR A 521 11.34 -24.01 -1.59
C TYR A 521 12.36 -24.83 -2.37
N ALA A 522 11.95 -25.45 -3.47
CA ALA A 522 12.83 -26.23 -4.36
C ALA A 522 12.90 -25.58 -5.75
N SER A 523 14.09 -25.49 -6.33
CA SER A 523 14.30 -24.91 -7.67
C SER A 523 15.54 -25.44 -8.35
N GLU A 524 15.57 -25.41 -9.68
CA GLU A 524 16.77 -25.67 -10.49
C GLU A 524 17.69 -24.44 -10.62
N THR A 525 17.35 -23.32 -9.97
CA THR A 525 18.16 -22.10 -9.91
C THR A 525 18.82 -21.97 -8.55
N SER A 526 20.10 -21.60 -8.50
CA SER A 526 20.86 -21.41 -7.24
C SER A 526 20.57 -20.12 -6.48
N THR A 527 19.65 -19.28 -6.99
CA THR A 527 19.29 -18.00 -6.36
C THR A 527 18.38 -18.21 -5.16
N THR A 528 18.80 -17.72 -4.00
CA THR A 528 17.99 -17.75 -2.78
C THR A 528 16.64 -17.03 -3.01
N PRO A 529 15.50 -17.69 -2.74
CA PRO A 529 14.19 -17.06 -2.89
C PRO A 529 13.96 -15.99 -1.81
N SER A 530 13.11 -15.00 -2.10
CA SER A 530 12.57 -14.12 -1.06
C SER A 530 11.63 -14.90 -0.14
N ALA A 531 11.53 -14.54 1.14
CA ALA A 531 10.61 -15.17 2.10
C ALA A 531 9.12 -15.09 1.66
N SER A 532 8.81 -14.14 0.78
CA SER A 532 7.47 -13.88 0.20
C SER A 532 7.26 -14.45 -1.21
N ALA A 533 8.22 -15.21 -1.76
CA ALA A 533 8.08 -15.80 -3.09
C ALA A 533 6.87 -16.75 -3.18
N SER A 534 6.18 -16.79 -4.33
CA SER A 534 4.97 -17.62 -4.48
C SER A 534 5.24 -19.13 -4.53
N GLY A 535 6.50 -19.55 -4.73
CA GLY A 535 6.89 -20.96 -4.85
C GLY A 535 7.18 -21.67 -3.52
N TRP A 536 6.93 -21.04 -2.36
CA TRP A 536 7.08 -21.70 -1.06
C TRP A 536 5.95 -22.70 -0.84
N THR A 537 6.31 -23.94 -0.49
CA THR A 537 5.36 -24.93 0.02
C THR A 537 5.30 -24.84 1.53
N SER A 538 4.13 -24.52 2.08
CA SER A 538 3.89 -24.48 3.52
C SER A 538 3.81 -25.89 4.13
N VAL A 539 4.35 -26.05 5.33
CA VAL A 539 4.27 -27.26 6.14
C VAL A 539 3.85 -26.92 7.56
N THR A 540 3.29 -27.89 8.28
CA THR A 540 2.99 -27.72 9.70
C THR A 540 4.28 -27.45 10.48
N SER A 541 4.30 -26.38 11.28
CA SER A 541 5.48 -25.97 12.05
C SER A 541 6.03 -27.12 12.89
N THR A 542 7.31 -27.45 12.69
CA THR A 542 8.01 -28.51 13.43
C THR A 542 9.49 -28.17 13.61
N THR A 543 10.06 -28.49 14.77
CA THR A 543 11.49 -28.27 15.06
C THR A 543 12.41 -29.22 14.29
N SER A 544 11.87 -30.33 13.77
CA SER A 544 12.59 -31.23 12.87
C SER A 544 11.65 -31.63 11.73
N TYR A 545 11.97 -31.14 10.53
CA TYR A 545 11.22 -31.43 9.32
C TYR A 545 11.93 -32.55 8.54
N SER A 546 11.14 -33.53 8.08
CA SER A 546 11.59 -34.58 7.17
C SER A 546 10.41 -35.03 6.31
N ALA A 547 10.59 -35.07 4.99
CA ALA A 547 9.56 -35.54 4.06
C ALA A 547 10.16 -35.96 2.72
N THR A 548 9.42 -36.79 1.98
CA THR A 548 9.68 -37.06 0.56
C THR A 548 8.58 -36.41 -0.28
N VAL A 549 8.96 -35.58 -1.24
CA VAL A 549 8.03 -34.79 -2.06
C VAL A 549 8.29 -35.00 -3.55
N ALA A 550 7.28 -34.86 -4.39
CA ALA A 550 7.45 -34.93 -5.85
C ALA A 550 8.05 -33.61 -6.38
N PHE A 551 8.93 -33.70 -7.37
CA PHE A 551 9.49 -32.56 -8.09
C PHE A 551 9.58 -32.87 -9.59
N THR A 552 9.34 -31.88 -10.43
CA THR A 552 9.46 -32.02 -11.88
C THR A 552 10.67 -31.23 -12.36
N LEU A 553 11.69 -31.94 -12.84
CA LEU A 553 12.86 -31.36 -13.49
C LEU A 553 12.45 -30.69 -14.81
N SER A 554 13.16 -29.64 -15.21
CA SER A 554 13.04 -29.11 -16.56
C SER A 554 13.41 -30.17 -17.60
N SER A 555 12.78 -30.12 -18.77
CA SER A 555 13.15 -30.98 -19.89
C SER A 555 14.64 -30.81 -20.27
N GLY A 556 15.22 -31.86 -20.83
CA GLY A 556 16.57 -31.86 -21.39
C GLY A 556 16.58 -31.86 -22.91
N SER A 557 17.77 -31.68 -23.51
CA SER A 557 17.99 -32.10 -24.90
C SER A 557 18.18 -33.62 -24.95
N VAL A 558 18.07 -34.24 -26.13
CA VAL A 558 18.44 -35.66 -26.28
C VAL A 558 19.88 -35.88 -25.81
N GLY A 559 20.10 -36.95 -25.05
CA GLY A 559 21.36 -37.25 -24.37
C GLY A 559 21.28 -37.05 -22.85
N ASP A 560 22.46 -36.98 -22.22
CA ASP A 560 22.61 -36.86 -20.77
C ASP A 560 22.59 -35.40 -20.34
N ASN A 561 21.65 -35.04 -19.46
CA ASN A 561 21.48 -33.69 -18.94
C ASN A 561 21.64 -33.70 -17.42
N THR A 562 22.71 -33.10 -16.90
CA THR A 562 22.84 -32.91 -15.45
C THR A 562 21.83 -31.87 -14.97
N LYS A 563 20.97 -32.26 -14.03
CA LYS A 563 19.98 -31.41 -13.37
C LYS A 563 20.33 -31.28 -11.89
N THR A 564 20.39 -30.05 -11.39
CA THR A 564 20.70 -29.76 -9.98
C THR A 564 19.49 -29.09 -9.34
N VAL A 565 19.01 -29.62 -8.22
CA VAL A 565 17.92 -29.04 -7.44
C VAL A 565 18.48 -28.44 -6.16
N TYR A 566 18.18 -27.16 -5.95
CA TYR A 566 18.48 -26.41 -4.73
C TYR A 566 17.24 -26.32 -3.85
N VAL A 567 17.41 -26.52 -2.54
CA VAL A 567 16.33 -26.46 -1.55
C VAL A 567 16.68 -25.51 -0.42
N TRP A 568 15.70 -24.69 -0.03
CA TRP A 568 15.72 -23.81 1.13
C TRP A 568 14.55 -24.12 2.05
N PHE A 569 14.70 -23.79 3.33
CA PHE A 569 13.65 -23.88 4.33
C PHE A 569 13.44 -22.51 4.97
N LYS A 570 12.22 -22.25 5.44
CA LYS A 570 11.90 -21.04 6.21
C LYS A 570 11.15 -21.34 7.48
N ASP A 571 11.32 -20.47 8.46
CA ASP A 571 10.54 -20.45 9.70
C ASP A 571 9.33 -19.49 9.59
N SER A 572 8.60 -19.33 10.70
CA SER A 572 7.45 -18.42 10.78
C SER A 572 7.82 -16.93 10.79
N ALA A 573 9.06 -16.59 11.15
CA ALA A 573 9.59 -15.23 11.14
C ALA A 573 10.14 -14.80 9.77
N GLY A 574 10.22 -15.74 8.82
CA GLY A 574 10.70 -15.51 7.47
C GLY A 574 12.22 -15.64 7.32
N ASN A 575 12.92 -16.17 8.32
CA ASN A 575 14.35 -16.48 8.18
C ASN A 575 14.50 -17.68 7.24
N ILE A 576 15.49 -17.61 6.34
CA ILE A 576 15.71 -18.62 5.29
C ILE A 576 17.03 -19.34 5.56
N SER A 577 17.02 -20.66 5.50
CA SER A 577 18.23 -21.49 5.66
C SER A 577 19.28 -21.21 4.58
N ALA A 578 20.50 -21.72 4.76
CA ALA A 578 21.40 -21.93 3.62
C ALA A 578 20.74 -22.90 2.60
N SER A 579 21.21 -22.90 1.35
CA SER A 579 20.76 -23.89 0.36
C SER A 579 21.38 -25.25 0.63
N ALA A 580 20.60 -26.31 0.51
CA ALA A 580 21.09 -27.64 0.18
C ALA A 580 20.92 -27.91 -1.32
N SER A 581 21.73 -28.77 -1.92
CA SER A 581 21.55 -29.15 -3.32
C SER A 581 21.96 -30.59 -3.58
N ASP A 582 21.30 -31.22 -4.54
CA ASP A 582 21.68 -32.53 -5.09
C ASP A 582 21.53 -32.52 -6.62
N SER A 583 22.20 -33.43 -7.32
CA SER A 583 22.19 -33.50 -8.78
C SER A 583 21.93 -34.90 -9.32
N ILE A 584 21.19 -34.98 -10.42
CA ILE A 584 20.88 -36.23 -11.13
C ILE A 584 21.11 -36.05 -12.64
N THR A 585 21.51 -37.12 -13.33
CA THR A 585 21.60 -37.11 -14.81
C THR A 585 20.28 -37.55 -15.43
N LEU A 586 19.56 -36.64 -16.07
CA LEU A 586 18.36 -36.94 -16.87
C LEU A 586 18.78 -37.37 -18.28
N THR A 587 18.63 -38.65 -18.60
CA THR A 587 18.90 -39.20 -19.93
C THR A 587 17.61 -39.20 -20.75
N ILE A 588 17.55 -38.34 -21.76
CA ILE A 588 16.46 -38.31 -22.75
C ILE A 588 16.92 -39.10 -23.97
N SER A 589 16.21 -40.18 -24.29
CA SER A 589 16.49 -41.00 -25.48
C SER A 589 15.50 -40.67 -26.59
N ASP A 590 16.01 -40.62 -27.81
CA ASP A 590 15.22 -40.54 -29.04
C ASP A 590 15.48 -41.81 -29.85
N SER A 591 14.46 -42.67 -29.94
CA SER A 591 14.52 -43.97 -30.62
C SER A 591 13.77 -43.98 -31.95
N THR A 592 13.17 -42.85 -32.32
CA THR A 592 12.33 -42.70 -33.50
C THR A 592 13.13 -42.03 -34.59
N ALA A 593 13.40 -42.76 -35.68
CA ALA A 593 14.06 -42.17 -36.83
C ALA A 593 13.15 -41.17 -37.58
N PRO A 594 13.74 -40.20 -38.31
CA PRO A 594 12.96 -39.30 -39.14
C PRO A 594 12.04 -40.03 -40.12
N SER A 595 10.86 -39.45 -40.32
CA SER A 595 9.75 -40.00 -41.09
C SER A 595 9.40 -39.11 -42.29
N SER A 596 8.57 -39.65 -43.20
CA SER A 596 8.11 -38.98 -44.42
C SER A 596 9.22 -38.38 -45.30
N PRO A 597 10.29 -39.12 -45.60
CA PRO A 597 11.35 -38.61 -46.47
C PRO A 597 10.82 -38.42 -47.90
N SER A 598 11.10 -37.26 -48.50
CA SER A 598 10.75 -36.97 -49.88
C SER A 598 11.96 -36.41 -50.65
N VAL A 599 11.99 -36.70 -51.94
CA VAL A 599 12.91 -36.13 -52.92
C VAL A 599 12.20 -35.98 -54.26
N SER A 600 12.41 -34.85 -54.94
CA SER A 600 12.10 -34.67 -56.37
C SER A 600 13.30 -34.02 -57.07
N ILE A 601 13.59 -34.45 -58.29
CA ILE A 601 14.69 -33.98 -59.14
C ILE A 601 14.12 -33.00 -60.16
N ASP A 602 14.65 -31.77 -60.20
CA ASP A 602 14.30 -30.71 -61.16
C ASP A 602 12.77 -30.48 -61.27
N SER A 603 12.06 -30.56 -60.14
CA SER A 603 10.59 -30.49 -60.08
C SER A 603 9.88 -31.61 -60.87
N ASP A 604 10.32 -32.85 -60.63
CA ASP A 604 9.81 -34.08 -61.26
C ASP A 604 9.98 -34.10 -62.79
N ALA A 605 11.06 -33.49 -63.29
CA ALA A 605 11.37 -33.50 -64.71
C ALA A 605 11.71 -34.93 -65.19
N VAL A 606 11.11 -35.35 -66.31
CA VAL A 606 11.32 -36.69 -66.88
C VAL A 606 12.76 -36.88 -67.42
N SER A 607 13.36 -35.80 -67.90
CA SER A 607 14.69 -35.82 -68.50
C SER A 607 15.45 -34.54 -68.24
N THR A 608 16.78 -34.66 -68.15
CA THR A 608 17.69 -33.51 -68.11
C THR A 608 18.78 -33.67 -69.16
N THR A 609 19.34 -32.54 -69.57
CA THR A 609 20.53 -32.46 -70.43
C THR A 609 21.75 -32.01 -69.63
N ASN A 610 21.63 -31.94 -68.30
CA ASN A 610 22.65 -31.44 -67.39
C ASN A 610 22.92 -32.47 -66.28
N THR A 611 24.18 -32.65 -65.90
CA THR A 611 24.53 -33.48 -64.74
C THR A 611 24.27 -32.76 -63.43
N SER A 612 24.25 -31.43 -63.40
CA SER A 612 23.86 -30.68 -62.20
C SER A 612 22.34 -30.52 -62.17
N VAL A 613 21.70 -31.12 -61.16
CA VAL A 613 20.25 -31.10 -60.94
C VAL A 613 19.92 -30.50 -59.57
N THR A 614 18.70 -30.03 -59.38
CA THR A 614 18.19 -29.56 -58.09
C THR A 614 17.33 -30.65 -57.45
N LEU A 615 17.65 -31.01 -56.21
CA LEU A 615 16.83 -31.89 -55.39
C LEU A 615 15.97 -31.04 -54.46
N THR A 616 14.66 -31.27 -54.42
CA THR A 616 13.77 -30.74 -53.39
C THR A 616 13.49 -31.82 -52.36
N LEU A 617 13.88 -31.57 -51.11
CA LEU A 617 13.95 -32.55 -50.03
C LEU A 617 12.99 -32.19 -48.90
N SER A 618 12.36 -33.17 -48.26
CA SER A 618 11.66 -32.96 -46.99
C SER A 618 11.66 -34.19 -46.08
N ALA A 619 11.57 -33.96 -44.77
CA ALA A 619 11.33 -34.99 -43.76
C ALA A 619 10.77 -34.39 -42.47
N THR A 620 10.18 -35.23 -41.62
CA THR A 620 9.63 -34.83 -40.31
C THR A 620 10.15 -35.72 -39.20
N ASP A 621 10.37 -35.15 -38.03
CA ASP A 621 10.82 -35.87 -36.84
C ASP A 621 10.21 -35.25 -35.57
N ASN A 622 9.90 -36.06 -34.56
CA ASN A 622 9.31 -35.60 -33.31
C ASN A 622 10.28 -34.79 -32.45
N VAL A 623 11.60 -34.96 -32.63
CA VAL A 623 12.64 -34.21 -31.94
C VAL A 623 13.32 -33.24 -32.90
N GLY A 624 13.81 -33.73 -34.04
CA GLY A 624 14.36 -32.90 -35.09
C GLY A 624 15.26 -33.64 -36.08
N VAL A 625 15.12 -33.28 -37.35
CA VAL A 625 16.01 -33.67 -38.45
C VAL A 625 17.26 -32.81 -38.42
N THR A 626 18.44 -33.42 -38.38
CA THR A 626 19.75 -32.74 -38.26
C THR A 626 20.66 -32.89 -39.47
N GLY A 627 20.31 -33.77 -40.42
CA GLY A 627 21.05 -33.88 -41.66
C GLY A 627 20.36 -34.71 -42.73
N TYR A 628 20.84 -34.59 -43.95
CA TYR A 628 20.44 -35.43 -45.09
C TYR A 628 21.66 -36.01 -45.80
N CYS A 629 21.48 -37.14 -46.48
CA CYS A 629 22.48 -37.74 -47.36
C CYS A 629 21.82 -38.12 -48.68
N ALA A 630 22.40 -37.70 -49.81
CA ALA A 630 21.92 -38.00 -51.15
C ALA A 630 23.01 -38.71 -51.97
N LYS A 631 22.68 -39.81 -52.66
CA LYS A 631 23.63 -40.55 -53.54
C LYS A 631 22.91 -41.40 -54.58
N GLU A 632 23.61 -41.76 -55.66
CA GLU A 632 23.11 -42.67 -56.71
C GLU A 632 23.28 -44.16 -56.37
N SER A 633 23.32 -44.49 -55.08
CA SER A 633 23.40 -45.87 -54.57
C SER A 633 22.31 -46.09 -53.56
N SER A 634 21.57 -47.20 -53.68
CA SER A 634 20.49 -47.59 -52.76
C SER A 634 20.97 -48.08 -51.40
N THR A 635 22.28 -48.08 -51.14
CA THR A 635 22.86 -48.54 -49.87
C THR A 635 22.56 -47.56 -48.75
N THR A 636 21.95 -47.99 -47.64
CA THR A 636 21.71 -47.09 -46.51
C THR A 636 23.05 -46.58 -45.93
N PRO A 637 23.24 -45.25 -45.78
CA PRO A 637 24.44 -44.70 -45.16
C PRO A 637 24.50 -45.01 -43.66
N SER A 638 25.70 -45.24 -43.13
CA SER A 638 25.90 -45.27 -41.68
C SER A 638 25.71 -43.87 -41.09
N SER A 639 25.38 -43.73 -39.79
CA SER A 639 25.17 -42.41 -39.15
C SER A 639 26.38 -41.46 -39.23
N ASN A 640 27.59 -42.02 -39.43
CA ASN A 640 28.87 -41.29 -39.54
C ASN A 640 29.41 -41.23 -40.97
N ASP A 641 28.61 -41.59 -41.98
CA ASP A 641 29.02 -41.53 -43.38
C ASP A 641 29.41 -40.10 -43.81
N THR A 642 30.41 -39.97 -44.68
CA THR A 642 30.86 -38.68 -45.22
C THR A 642 29.83 -37.99 -46.11
N CYS A 643 28.78 -38.70 -46.57
CA CYS A 643 27.72 -38.11 -47.38
C CYS A 643 26.76 -37.18 -46.61
N TRP A 644 26.78 -37.21 -45.27
CA TRP A 644 25.86 -36.40 -44.46
C TRP A 644 26.17 -34.91 -44.58
N THR A 645 25.17 -34.16 -45.04
CA THR A 645 25.15 -32.70 -44.94
C THR A 645 24.31 -32.30 -43.74
N SER A 646 24.90 -31.50 -42.83
CA SER A 646 24.22 -31.00 -41.64
C SER A 646 23.21 -29.91 -41.97
N VAL A 647 22.08 -29.92 -41.26
CA VAL A 647 21.07 -28.86 -41.30
C VAL A 647 20.74 -28.42 -39.88
N THR A 648 20.17 -27.23 -39.73
CA THR A 648 19.67 -26.79 -38.43
C THR A 648 18.56 -27.72 -37.97
N SER A 649 18.68 -28.26 -36.75
CA SER A 649 17.70 -29.20 -36.19
C SER A 649 16.29 -28.62 -36.24
N THR A 650 15.36 -29.32 -36.88
CA THR A 650 13.96 -28.92 -37.02
C THR A 650 13.05 -30.13 -37.08
N THR A 651 11.88 -30.05 -36.45
CA THR A 651 10.87 -31.13 -36.50
C THR A 651 10.23 -31.30 -37.88
N SER A 652 10.38 -30.31 -38.76
CA SER A 652 9.99 -30.39 -40.17
C SER A 652 11.05 -29.71 -41.03
N TYR A 653 11.77 -30.51 -41.81
CA TYR A 653 12.78 -30.04 -42.74
C TYR A 653 12.20 -29.97 -44.16
N SER A 654 12.47 -28.87 -44.85
CA SER A 654 12.23 -28.72 -46.29
C SER A 654 13.33 -27.85 -46.90
N GLY A 655 13.93 -28.25 -48.03
CA GLY A 655 14.96 -27.46 -48.69
C GLY A 655 15.27 -27.93 -50.10
N SER A 656 15.89 -27.05 -50.89
CA SER A 656 16.36 -27.36 -52.25
C SER A 656 17.89 -27.32 -52.30
N VAL A 657 18.50 -28.35 -52.88
CA VAL A 657 19.96 -28.54 -52.88
C VAL A 657 20.46 -28.99 -54.26
N SER A 658 21.65 -28.55 -54.67
CA SER A 658 22.24 -29.00 -55.93
C SER A 658 22.88 -30.38 -55.78
N PHE A 659 22.68 -31.26 -56.76
CA PHE A 659 23.28 -32.59 -56.82
C PHE A 659 23.89 -32.84 -58.19
N THR A 660 25.08 -33.43 -58.24
CA THR A 660 25.75 -33.76 -59.50
C THR A 660 25.58 -35.25 -59.80
N LEU A 661 24.84 -35.57 -60.86
CA LEU A 661 24.66 -36.92 -61.39
C LEU A 661 25.99 -37.48 -61.92
N SER A 662 26.17 -38.80 -61.83
CA SER A 662 27.31 -39.49 -62.42
C SER A 662 27.36 -39.30 -63.94
N SER A 663 28.58 -39.36 -64.50
CA SER A 663 28.80 -39.32 -65.94
C SER A 663 28.07 -40.43 -66.69
N GLY A 664 27.80 -40.22 -67.97
CA GLY A 664 27.14 -41.19 -68.86
C GLY A 664 25.62 -41.04 -68.90
N PHE A 665 25.05 -41.10 -70.10
CA PHE A 665 23.61 -40.94 -70.33
C PHE A 665 22.80 -42.16 -69.85
N GLY A 666 21.52 -41.93 -69.60
CA GLY A 666 20.57 -42.94 -69.14
C GLY A 666 19.79 -42.49 -67.92
N THR A 667 18.97 -43.38 -67.37
CA THR A 667 18.24 -43.14 -66.13
C THR A 667 19.21 -43.03 -64.96
N LYS A 668 19.10 -41.93 -64.21
CA LYS A 668 19.82 -41.67 -62.97
C LYS A 668 18.83 -41.67 -61.82
N THR A 669 19.09 -42.45 -60.79
CA THR A 669 18.24 -42.53 -59.60
C THR A 669 19.00 -42.01 -58.40
N VAL A 670 18.46 -41.00 -57.72
CA VAL A 670 19.03 -40.41 -56.52
C VAL A 670 18.23 -40.89 -55.31
N TYR A 671 18.92 -41.48 -54.34
CA TYR A 671 18.36 -41.90 -53.06
C TYR A 671 18.73 -40.90 -51.97
N VAL A 672 17.78 -40.57 -51.11
CA VAL A 672 17.92 -39.61 -50.01
C VAL A 672 17.51 -40.21 -48.68
N TRP A 673 18.32 -39.98 -47.65
CA TRP A 673 18.05 -40.31 -46.25
C TRP A 673 18.19 -39.08 -45.38
N PHE A 674 17.54 -39.12 -44.22
CA PHE A 674 17.64 -38.11 -43.17
C PHE A 674 18.10 -38.74 -41.87
N LYS A 675 18.76 -37.95 -41.02
CA LYS A 675 19.10 -38.37 -39.66
C LYS A 675 18.67 -37.36 -38.63
N ASP A 676 18.37 -37.83 -37.43
CA ASP A 676 18.06 -37.01 -36.26
C ASP A 676 19.31 -36.72 -35.41
N VAL A 677 19.11 -36.15 -34.23
CA VAL A 677 20.18 -35.83 -33.27
C VAL A 677 20.75 -37.07 -32.56
N ALA A 678 19.94 -38.13 -32.41
CA ALA A 678 20.37 -39.42 -31.86
C ALA A 678 21.15 -40.27 -32.89
N GLY A 679 21.17 -39.84 -34.15
CA GLY A 679 21.82 -40.52 -35.25
C GLY A 679 20.98 -41.65 -35.86
N ASN A 680 19.68 -41.72 -35.56
CA ASN A 680 18.80 -42.67 -36.23
C ASN A 680 18.61 -42.22 -37.68
N VAL A 681 18.61 -43.17 -38.62
CA VAL A 681 18.54 -42.90 -40.06
C VAL A 681 17.16 -43.31 -40.59
N SER A 682 16.52 -42.41 -41.34
CA SER A 682 15.21 -42.63 -41.95
C SER A 682 15.21 -43.80 -42.94
N ALA A 683 14.04 -44.22 -43.40
CA ALA A 683 13.95 -44.95 -44.66
C ALA A 683 14.45 -44.07 -45.83
N SER A 684 14.84 -44.69 -46.96
CA SER A 684 15.20 -43.95 -48.17
C SER A 684 13.95 -43.40 -48.87
N SER A 685 14.05 -42.20 -49.42
CA SER A 685 13.23 -41.75 -50.54
C SER A 685 14.08 -41.74 -51.81
N SER A 686 13.45 -41.85 -52.98
CA SER A 686 14.21 -41.80 -54.24
C SER A 686 13.39 -41.23 -55.38
N ASP A 687 14.08 -40.55 -56.29
CA ASP A 687 13.51 -40.08 -57.55
C ASP A 687 14.49 -40.35 -58.70
N SER A 688 13.99 -40.38 -59.94
CA SER A 688 14.76 -40.72 -61.13
C SER A 688 14.55 -39.74 -62.28
N ILE A 689 15.64 -39.41 -62.97
CA ILE A 689 15.64 -38.55 -64.14
C ILE A 689 16.42 -39.20 -65.29
N THR A 690 15.97 -39.02 -66.53
CA THR A 690 16.72 -39.50 -67.70
C THR A 690 17.74 -38.45 -68.14
N TYR A 691 19.03 -38.68 -67.88
CA TYR A 691 20.09 -37.82 -68.41
C TYR A 691 20.35 -38.15 -69.88
N SER A 692 20.03 -37.23 -70.79
CA SER A 692 20.09 -37.43 -72.24
C SER A 692 21.05 -36.43 -72.91
N PRO A 693 21.69 -36.82 -74.04
CA PRO A 693 22.48 -35.88 -74.82
C PRO A 693 21.63 -34.82 -75.51
N VAL A 694 22.27 -33.73 -75.92
CA VAL A 694 21.67 -32.79 -76.88
C VAL A 694 21.94 -33.30 -78.29
N THR A 695 20.93 -33.33 -79.17
CA THR A 695 21.08 -33.71 -80.58
C THR A 695 20.73 -32.57 -81.52
N ASP A 696 21.44 -32.48 -82.65
CA ASP A 696 21.12 -31.53 -83.73
C ASP A 696 20.29 -32.18 -84.86
N VAL A 697 20.01 -31.38 -85.90
CA VAL A 697 19.24 -31.79 -87.10
C VAL A 697 19.91 -32.92 -87.90
N ASP A 698 21.22 -33.12 -87.71
CA ASP A 698 22.03 -34.17 -88.32
C ASP A 698 22.19 -35.40 -87.41
N ASN A 699 21.50 -35.42 -86.26
CA ASN A 699 21.63 -36.42 -85.21
C ASN A 699 23.04 -36.49 -84.61
N ASN A 700 23.85 -35.43 -84.72
CA ASN A 700 25.08 -35.36 -83.94
C ASN A 700 24.72 -35.20 -82.48
N VAL A 701 25.40 -35.96 -81.63
CA VAL A 701 25.28 -35.91 -80.18
C VAL A 701 26.33 -34.94 -79.61
N TYR A 702 25.89 -34.11 -78.66
CA TYR A 702 26.69 -33.17 -77.90
C TYR A 702 26.49 -33.38 -76.39
N ASN A 703 27.61 -33.39 -75.67
CA ASN A 703 27.63 -33.31 -74.22
C ASN A 703 27.60 -31.85 -73.79
N THR A 704 27.13 -31.60 -72.58
CA THR A 704 27.03 -30.24 -72.02
C THR A 704 27.83 -30.11 -70.73
N VAL A 705 28.09 -28.88 -70.32
CA VAL A 705 28.69 -28.55 -69.03
C VAL A 705 28.09 -27.25 -68.52
N THR A 706 27.76 -27.20 -67.23
CA THR A 706 27.35 -25.97 -66.55
C THR A 706 28.57 -25.24 -66.04
N ILE A 707 28.74 -23.98 -66.45
CA ILE A 707 29.84 -23.12 -66.02
C ILE A 707 29.22 -21.79 -65.56
N GLY A 708 29.24 -21.58 -64.25
CA GLY A 708 28.51 -20.47 -63.62
C GLY A 708 27.01 -20.65 -63.83
N THR A 709 26.37 -19.64 -64.40
CA THR A 709 24.94 -19.66 -64.72
C THR A 709 24.63 -20.17 -66.12
N GLN A 710 25.64 -20.47 -66.93
CA GLN A 710 25.46 -20.84 -68.34
C GLN A 710 25.71 -22.33 -68.57
N ILE A 711 25.00 -22.93 -69.53
CA ILE A 711 25.22 -24.30 -69.97
C ILE A 711 25.82 -24.28 -71.37
N TRP A 712 26.99 -24.91 -71.54
CA TRP A 712 27.78 -24.88 -72.76
C TRP A 712 27.90 -26.27 -73.38
N PHE A 713 27.97 -26.35 -74.72
CA PHE A 713 28.43 -27.56 -75.39
C PHE A 713 29.90 -27.85 -75.07
N LYS A 714 30.24 -29.14 -74.93
CA LYS A 714 31.62 -29.61 -74.77
C LYS A 714 32.33 -29.85 -76.10
N GLU A 715 31.59 -30.18 -77.15
CA GLU A 715 32.11 -30.35 -78.51
C GLU A 715 31.78 -29.12 -79.38
N ASN A 716 32.58 -28.91 -80.43
CA ASN A 716 32.25 -27.94 -81.46
C ASN A 716 31.13 -28.49 -82.36
N LEU A 717 30.31 -27.60 -82.90
CA LEU A 717 29.17 -27.95 -83.75
C LEU A 717 29.63 -28.64 -85.05
N LYS A 718 28.85 -29.64 -85.48
CA LYS A 718 29.13 -30.52 -86.63
C LYS A 718 28.05 -30.46 -87.73
N VAL A 719 27.06 -29.58 -87.60
CA VAL A 719 25.92 -29.48 -88.52
C VAL A 719 26.33 -29.13 -89.95
N THR A 720 25.69 -29.77 -90.90
CA THR A 720 25.70 -29.49 -92.34
C THR A 720 24.40 -28.86 -92.81
N ARG A 721 23.39 -28.81 -91.93
CA ARG A 721 22.06 -28.25 -92.19
C ARG A 721 21.68 -27.26 -91.09
N TYR A 722 20.89 -26.26 -91.45
CA TYR A 722 20.21 -25.40 -90.50
C TYR A 722 19.11 -26.16 -89.76
N ARG A 723 18.61 -25.62 -88.65
CA ARG A 723 17.57 -26.24 -87.82
C ARG A 723 16.28 -26.59 -88.59
N ASN A 724 15.96 -25.85 -89.65
CA ASN A 724 14.82 -26.12 -90.53
C ASN A 724 15.07 -27.22 -91.57
N GLY A 725 16.27 -27.81 -91.61
CA GLY A 725 16.66 -28.87 -92.54
C GLY A 725 17.37 -28.39 -93.82
N ASP A 726 17.44 -27.09 -94.08
CA ASP A 726 18.13 -26.55 -95.26
C ASP A 726 19.64 -26.83 -95.20
N ALA A 727 20.25 -27.22 -96.31
CA ALA A 727 21.69 -27.40 -96.39
C ALA A 727 22.46 -26.07 -96.21
N ILE A 728 23.54 -26.12 -95.43
CA ILE A 728 24.56 -25.07 -95.38
C ILE A 728 25.52 -25.35 -96.54
N GLY A 729 25.85 -24.34 -97.33
CA GLY A 729 26.70 -24.53 -98.50
C GLY A 729 28.12 -24.98 -98.13
N THR A 730 28.88 -25.41 -99.14
CA THR A 730 30.33 -25.57 -99.07
C THR A 730 30.96 -25.17 -100.41
N THR A 731 32.29 -25.13 -100.48
CA THR A 731 33.02 -24.82 -101.72
C THR A 731 33.73 -26.05 -102.26
N THR A 732 33.83 -26.17 -103.59
CA THR A 732 34.62 -27.21 -104.26
C THR A 732 35.62 -26.53 -105.23
N PRO A 733 36.94 -26.64 -104.98
CA PRO A 733 37.58 -27.26 -103.81
C PRO A 733 37.27 -26.51 -102.50
N ALA A 734 37.51 -27.15 -101.35
CA ALA A 734 37.36 -26.51 -100.03
C ALA A 734 38.24 -25.26 -99.87
N THR A 735 39.31 -25.17 -100.68
CA THR A 735 40.27 -24.05 -100.74
C THR A 735 39.90 -22.93 -101.72
N LYS A 736 38.65 -22.86 -102.19
CA LYS A 736 38.19 -21.77 -103.07
C LYS A 736 38.18 -20.43 -102.34
N ASP A 737 38.76 -19.39 -102.92
CA ASP A 737 38.64 -18.01 -102.45
C ASP A 737 37.19 -17.52 -102.53
N ILE A 738 36.69 -16.91 -101.45
CA ILE A 738 35.32 -16.38 -101.32
C ILE A 738 35.29 -14.87 -101.01
N SER A 739 36.42 -14.18 -101.12
CA SER A 739 36.54 -12.73 -100.85
C SER A 739 35.62 -11.85 -101.70
N GLY A 740 35.20 -12.31 -102.88
CA GLY A 740 34.29 -11.60 -103.78
C GLY A 740 32.80 -11.83 -103.52
N GLU A 741 32.41 -12.67 -102.56
CA GLU A 741 31.01 -13.04 -102.34
C GLU A 741 30.31 -12.10 -101.34
N THR A 742 29.04 -11.79 -101.59
CA THR A 742 28.21 -10.97 -100.69
C THR A 742 27.44 -11.90 -99.75
N SER A 743 27.87 -11.98 -98.48
CA SER A 743 27.28 -12.84 -97.43
C SER A 743 27.36 -14.36 -97.67
N PRO A 744 28.56 -14.93 -97.89
CA PRO A 744 28.72 -16.36 -98.11
C PRO A 744 28.31 -17.17 -96.87
N LYS A 745 27.45 -18.17 -97.07
CA LYS A 745 26.94 -19.05 -96.01
C LYS A 745 27.49 -20.46 -96.19
N TYR A 746 28.71 -20.64 -95.72
CA TYR A 746 29.47 -21.87 -95.91
C TYR A 746 29.90 -22.53 -94.61
N GLN A 747 30.05 -23.85 -94.71
CA GLN A 747 30.70 -24.72 -93.73
C GLN A 747 31.79 -25.57 -94.40
N TRP A 748 32.81 -25.95 -93.62
CA TRP A 748 33.85 -26.88 -94.04
C TRP A 748 34.29 -27.79 -92.89
N ALA A 749 34.67 -29.02 -93.24
CA ALA A 749 35.65 -29.76 -92.46
C ALA A 749 37.04 -29.11 -92.62
N TYR A 750 37.89 -29.20 -91.60
CA TYR A 750 39.24 -28.65 -91.71
C TYR A 750 40.00 -29.28 -92.89
N ASN A 751 40.58 -28.44 -93.76
CA ASN A 751 41.24 -28.82 -95.01
C ASN A 751 40.36 -29.61 -96.00
N GLY A 752 39.03 -29.58 -95.83
CA GLY A 752 38.09 -30.40 -96.61
C GLY A 752 38.11 -31.90 -96.25
N ASP A 753 38.78 -32.29 -95.18
CA ASP A 753 38.86 -33.69 -94.72
C ASP A 753 37.81 -33.95 -93.63
N GLU A 754 36.75 -34.67 -94.01
CA GLU A 754 35.64 -35.06 -93.14
C GLU A 754 36.08 -35.92 -91.93
N GLY A 755 37.25 -36.57 -91.99
CA GLY A 755 37.83 -37.28 -90.85
C GLY A 755 38.11 -36.38 -89.63
N ASN A 756 38.29 -35.07 -89.85
CA ASN A 756 38.54 -34.11 -88.77
C ASN A 756 37.28 -33.67 -88.03
N VAL A 757 36.08 -33.88 -88.60
CA VAL A 757 34.82 -33.33 -88.06
C VAL A 757 34.45 -33.95 -86.71
N ALA A 758 34.72 -35.24 -86.52
CA ALA A 758 34.42 -35.93 -85.27
C ALA A 758 35.15 -35.31 -84.07
N THR A 759 36.39 -34.87 -84.27
CA THR A 759 37.25 -34.30 -83.23
C THR A 759 37.09 -32.79 -83.11
N TYR A 760 37.18 -32.06 -84.22
CA TYR A 760 37.30 -30.60 -84.20
C TYR A 760 36.00 -29.85 -84.51
N GLY A 761 34.96 -30.56 -84.96
CA GLY A 761 33.75 -29.96 -85.49
C GLY A 761 33.94 -29.40 -86.91
N ARG A 762 33.03 -28.53 -87.31
CA ARG A 762 33.08 -27.81 -88.58
C ARG A 762 33.42 -26.33 -88.38
N LEU A 763 33.99 -25.75 -89.41
CA LEU A 763 34.27 -24.32 -89.52
C LEU A 763 33.15 -23.66 -90.32
N TYR A 764 32.62 -22.54 -89.83
CA TYR A 764 31.51 -21.82 -90.44
C TYR A 764 31.91 -20.38 -90.72
N THR A 765 31.45 -19.85 -91.85
CA THR A 765 31.37 -18.39 -92.04
C THR A 765 30.49 -17.74 -90.97
N TRP A 766 30.75 -16.49 -90.58
CA TRP A 766 29.91 -15.79 -89.60
C TRP A 766 28.48 -15.62 -90.10
N TYR A 767 28.29 -15.40 -91.41
CA TYR A 767 26.97 -15.33 -92.05
C TYR A 767 26.21 -16.66 -92.00
N ALA A 768 26.91 -17.80 -92.08
CA ALA A 768 26.27 -19.09 -91.82
C ALA A 768 25.91 -19.18 -90.33
N ALA A 769 26.84 -18.89 -89.43
CA ALA A 769 26.67 -19.04 -87.99
C ALA A 769 25.51 -18.22 -87.41
N THR A 770 25.25 -17.03 -87.95
CA THR A 770 24.20 -16.10 -87.50
C THR A 770 22.94 -16.10 -88.36
N ASP A 771 22.81 -17.05 -89.29
CA ASP A 771 21.61 -17.17 -90.11
C ASP A 771 20.36 -17.38 -89.24
N SER A 772 19.26 -16.70 -89.60
CA SER A 772 17.99 -16.76 -88.87
C SER A 772 17.38 -18.16 -88.80
N ARG A 773 17.76 -19.09 -89.68
CA ARG A 773 17.34 -20.50 -89.63
C ARG A 773 18.00 -21.28 -88.48
N GLY A 774 19.09 -20.75 -87.91
CA GLY A 774 19.76 -21.24 -86.71
C GLY A 774 20.62 -22.49 -86.94
N LEU A 775 21.82 -22.47 -86.35
CA LEU A 775 22.76 -23.61 -86.34
C LEU A 775 22.57 -24.51 -85.12
N CYS A 776 22.42 -23.90 -83.95
CA CYS A 776 22.29 -24.62 -82.69
C CYS A 776 20.93 -25.33 -82.58
N PRO A 777 20.81 -26.45 -81.86
CA PRO A 777 19.53 -27.11 -81.60
C PRO A 777 18.48 -26.21 -80.92
N THR A 778 17.22 -26.62 -80.91
CA THR A 778 16.16 -25.88 -80.21
C THR A 778 16.48 -25.72 -78.72
N GLY A 779 16.30 -24.52 -78.17
CA GLY A 779 16.67 -24.19 -76.79
C GLY A 779 18.16 -23.86 -76.61
N TRP A 780 18.93 -23.81 -77.70
CA TRP A 780 20.35 -23.43 -77.71
C TRP A 780 20.61 -22.35 -78.77
N HIS A 781 21.60 -21.51 -78.54
CA HIS A 781 21.98 -20.43 -79.46
C HIS A 781 23.50 -20.26 -79.60
N LEU A 782 23.90 -19.51 -80.62
CA LEU A 782 25.28 -19.08 -80.81
C LEU A 782 25.59 -18.01 -79.74
N PRO A 783 26.67 -18.15 -78.96
CA PRO A 783 26.99 -17.24 -77.87
C PRO A 783 27.27 -15.83 -78.37
N THR A 784 26.73 -14.84 -77.66
CA THR A 784 27.03 -13.42 -77.80
C THR A 784 28.35 -13.07 -77.10
N ASP A 785 28.86 -11.86 -77.36
CA ASP A 785 30.07 -11.36 -76.69
C ASP A 785 29.89 -11.30 -75.16
N ALA A 786 28.68 -10.96 -74.69
CA ALA A 786 28.36 -10.85 -73.27
C ALA A 786 28.33 -12.21 -72.55
N GLU A 787 27.82 -13.25 -73.20
CA GLU A 787 27.81 -14.63 -72.68
C GLU A 787 29.23 -15.19 -72.57
N TRP A 788 30.05 -14.95 -73.60
CA TRP A 788 31.48 -15.25 -73.53
C TRP A 788 32.18 -14.50 -72.40
N THR A 789 31.88 -13.22 -72.18
CA THR A 789 32.43 -12.45 -71.05
C THR A 789 31.97 -13.03 -69.71
N THR A 790 30.70 -13.41 -69.58
CA THR A 790 30.16 -14.05 -68.37
C THR A 790 30.90 -15.35 -68.07
N LEU A 791 31.22 -16.15 -69.10
CA LEU A 791 32.03 -17.36 -68.95
C LEU A 791 33.45 -17.04 -68.46
N THR A 792 34.15 -16.09 -69.10
CA THR A 792 35.53 -15.76 -68.73
C THR A 792 35.61 -15.15 -67.33
N ASP A 793 34.66 -14.30 -66.96
CA ASP A 793 34.60 -13.66 -65.64
C ASP A 793 34.37 -14.70 -64.54
N TYR A 794 33.44 -15.64 -64.75
CA TYR A 794 33.21 -16.75 -63.82
C TYR A 794 34.48 -17.60 -63.62
N LEU A 795 35.28 -17.77 -64.68
CA LEU A 795 36.53 -18.53 -64.63
C LEU A 795 37.72 -17.75 -64.04
N GLY A 796 37.51 -16.52 -63.57
CA GLY A 796 38.54 -15.71 -62.91
C GLY A 796 39.21 -14.68 -63.82
N GLY A 797 38.55 -14.32 -64.93
CA GLY A 797 38.98 -13.29 -65.87
C GLY A 797 39.76 -13.82 -67.08
N GLU A 798 39.81 -13.02 -68.15
CA GLU A 798 40.39 -13.37 -69.45
C GLU A 798 41.84 -13.90 -69.35
N SER A 799 42.65 -13.40 -68.41
CA SER A 799 44.07 -13.78 -68.31
C SER A 799 44.31 -15.26 -67.97
N VAL A 800 43.34 -15.91 -67.31
CA VAL A 800 43.45 -17.31 -66.83
C VAL A 800 42.35 -18.23 -67.35
N ALA A 801 41.24 -17.68 -67.83
CA ALA A 801 40.09 -18.47 -68.29
C ALA A 801 40.46 -19.46 -69.40
N GLY A 802 41.37 -19.08 -70.31
CA GLY A 802 41.80 -19.93 -71.42
C GLY A 802 42.43 -21.25 -70.97
N GLY A 803 43.25 -21.24 -69.93
CA GLY A 803 43.83 -22.45 -69.33
C GLY A 803 42.75 -23.37 -68.76
N LYS A 804 41.75 -22.79 -68.08
CA LYS A 804 40.63 -23.56 -67.51
C LYS A 804 39.68 -24.13 -68.56
N MET A 805 39.64 -23.54 -69.75
CA MET A 805 38.77 -23.94 -70.85
C MET A 805 39.39 -25.01 -71.76
N LYS A 806 40.70 -24.97 -71.99
CA LYS A 806 41.39 -25.90 -72.90
C LYS A 806 41.39 -27.33 -72.37
N GLU A 807 41.33 -28.30 -73.29
CA GLU A 807 41.68 -29.69 -72.99
C GLU A 807 43.04 -29.74 -72.28
N ALA A 808 43.12 -30.50 -71.18
CA ALA A 808 44.35 -30.69 -70.43
C ALA A 808 45.34 -31.59 -71.19
N GLY A 809 46.63 -31.31 -71.07
CA GLY A 809 47.68 -32.05 -71.76
C GLY A 809 47.91 -31.58 -73.21
N THR A 810 48.55 -32.43 -74.03
CA THR A 810 49.01 -32.07 -75.39
C THR A 810 48.56 -33.09 -76.43
N THR A 811 47.44 -33.79 -76.17
CA THR A 811 46.88 -34.78 -77.11
C THR A 811 46.51 -34.12 -78.43
N HIS A 812 45.74 -33.03 -78.37
CA HIS A 812 45.37 -32.23 -79.55
C HIS A 812 46.08 -30.88 -79.61
N TRP A 813 46.43 -30.30 -78.46
CA TRP A 813 47.15 -29.03 -78.38
C TRP A 813 48.66 -29.22 -78.52
N ASN A 814 49.32 -28.33 -79.26
CA ASN A 814 50.77 -28.27 -79.31
C ASN A 814 51.37 -27.95 -77.93
N SER A 815 52.57 -28.49 -77.67
CA SER A 815 53.35 -28.14 -76.48
C SER A 815 53.80 -26.67 -76.53
N PRO A 816 53.70 -25.88 -75.44
CA PRO A 816 53.53 -26.33 -74.06
C PRO A 816 52.09 -26.46 -73.53
N ASN A 817 51.07 -26.07 -74.30
CA ASN A 817 49.68 -25.91 -73.84
C ASN A 817 49.55 -25.25 -72.45
N THR A 818 50.14 -24.06 -72.32
CA THR A 818 50.34 -23.36 -71.04
C THR A 818 49.06 -23.26 -70.21
N SER A 819 49.16 -23.65 -68.94
CA SER A 819 48.13 -23.56 -67.90
C SER A 819 46.83 -24.33 -68.19
N ALA A 820 46.82 -25.25 -69.16
CA ALA A 820 45.64 -26.02 -69.51
C ALA A 820 45.34 -27.11 -68.48
N ASP A 821 44.26 -26.95 -67.71
CA ASP A 821 43.81 -27.91 -66.70
C ASP A 821 42.38 -28.42 -66.92
N ASN A 822 41.64 -27.83 -67.87
CA ASN A 822 40.24 -28.13 -68.16
C ASN A 822 39.32 -28.11 -66.92
N SER A 823 39.67 -27.37 -65.88
CA SER A 823 38.90 -27.33 -64.62
C SER A 823 37.46 -26.82 -64.79
N SER A 824 37.17 -26.11 -65.89
CA SER A 824 35.80 -25.70 -66.25
C SER A 824 34.95 -26.80 -66.88
N GLY A 825 35.58 -27.88 -67.38
CA GLY A 825 34.91 -28.91 -68.18
C GLY A 825 34.54 -28.47 -69.60
N PHE A 826 34.84 -27.23 -70.02
CA PHE A 826 34.55 -26.73 -71.36
C PHE A 826 35.21 -27.56 -72.47
N THR A 827 36.42 -28.07 -72.23
CA THR A 827 37.15 -28.99 -73.13
C THR A 827 37.34 -28.41 -74.54
N ALA A 828 37.89 -27.20 -74.63
CA ALA A 828 38.21 -26.56 -75.89
C ALA A 828 39.34 -27.29 -76.64
N LEU A 829 39.14 -27.47 -77.95
CA LEU A 829 40.08 -28.12 -78.87
C LEU A 829 40.60 -27.15 -79.94
N PRO A 830 41.86 -27.32 -80.41
CA PRO A 830 42.51 -26.41 -81.35
C PRO A 830 42.18 -26.76 -82.81
N GLY A 831 40.94 -26.48 -83.21
CA GLY A 831 40.42 -26.80 -84.55
C GLY A 831 40.95 -25.93 -85.69
N GLY A 832 41.81 -24.94 -85.41
CA GLY A 832 42.32 -24.00 -86.39
C GLY A 832 41.22 -23.14 -87.02
N PHE A 833 41.48 -22.62 -88.20
CA PHE A 833 40.51 -21.83 -88.97
C PHE A 833 40.73 -21.92 -90.47
N ARG A 834 39.75 -21.40 -91.21
CA ARG A 834 39.84 -21.17 -92.66
C ARG A 834 39.85 -19.68 -92.94
N TYR A 835 40.85 -19.19 -93.65
CA TYR A 835 40.89 -17.82 -94.12
C TYR A 835 40.03 -17.63 -95.37
N PHE A 836 39.50 -16.44 -95.61
CA PHE A 836 38.62 -16.15 -96.76
C PHE A 836 39.24 -16.49 -98.12
N SER A 837 40.57 -16.45 -98.24
CA SER A 837 41.31 -16.84 -99.46
C SER A 837 41.26 -18.35 -99.76
N GLY A 838 40.74 -19.15 -98.82
CA GLY A 838 40.60 -20.60 -98.93
C GLY A 838 41.65 -21.41 -98.17
N SER A 839 42.70 -20.80 -97.66
CA SER A 839 43.74 -21.49 -96.89
C SER A 839 43.26 -21.87 -95.48
N PHE A 840 43.69 -23.03 -94.99
CA PHE A 840 43.42 -23.50 -93.63
C PHE A 840 44.69 -23.39 -92.77
N TYR A 841 44.55 -22.92 -91.54
CA TYR A 841 45.69 -22.62 -90.67
C TYR A 841 45.49 -23.15 -89.24
N ASP A 842 46.63 -23.44 -88.61
CA ASP A 842 46.82 -23.49 -87.17
C ASP A 842 46.00 -24.50 -86.35
N ILE A 843 45.58 -25.61 -86.96
CA ILE A 843 45.16 -26.78 -86.20
C ILE A 843 46.27 -27.20 -85.21
N GLY A 844 45.89 -27.54 -83.98
CA GLY A 844 46.84 -27.80 -82.88
C GLY A 844 47.34 -26.55 -82.15
N SER A 845 47.28 -25.36 -82.75
CA SER A 845 47.79 -24.13 -82.15
C SER A 845 46.71 -23.16 -81.66
N TYR A 846 45.60 -23.04 -82.40
CA TYR A 846 44.48 -22.18 -82.04
C TYR A 846 43.15 -22.91 -82.01
N GLY A 847 42.34 -22.58 -81.01
CA GLY A 847 40.90 -22.80 -81.00
C GLY A 847 40.20 -21.46 -81.19
N LEU A 848 39.29 -21.37 -82.17
CA LEU A 848 38.64 -20.14 -82.60
C LEU A 848 37.14 -20.35 -82.67
N TRP A 849 36.37 -19.50 -81.99
CA TRP A 849 34.90 -19.59 -81.96
C TRP A 849 34.23 -18.26 -82.28
N TRP A 850 33.23 -18.30 -83.15
CA TRP A 850 32.42 -17.11 -83.43
C TRP A 850 31.62 -16.65 -82.22
N SER A 851 31.51 -15.33 -82.07
CA SER A 851 30.43 -14.69 -81.34
C SER A 851 29.28 -14.33 -82.29
N ALA A 852 28.05 -14.40 -81.82
CA ALA A 852 26.88 -13.87 -82.51
C ALA A 852 26.90 -12.33 -82.62
N THR A 853 27.74 -11.65 -81.84
CA THR A 853 27.84 -10.20 -81.81
C THR A 853 28.73 -9.68 -82.94
N GLU A 854 28.14 -8.83 -83.77
CA GLU A 854 28.84 -8.07 -84.80
C GLU A 854 29.84 -7.06 -84.17
N TYR A 855 31.03 -6.90 -84.77
CA TYR A 855 31.94 -5.81 -84.41
C TYR A 855 31.60 -4.55 -85.22
N ASP A 856 31.56 -4.72 -86.54
CA ASP A 856 31.14 -3.71 -87.51
C ASP A 856 30.69 -4.38 -88.83
N ALA A 857 30.56 -3.60 -89.92
CA ALA A 857 30.05 -4.11 -91.19
C ALA A 857 30.86 -5.31 -91.78
N PRO A 858 32.20 -5.25 -91.93
CA PRO A 858 32.99 -6.39 -92.43
C PRO A 858 33.42 -7.40 -91.36
N TYR A 859 33.47 -7.02 -90.07
CA TYR A 859 34.09 -7.84 -89.02
C TYR A 859 33.09 -8.30 -87.95
N ALA A 860 33.38 -9.46 -87.35
CA ALA A 860 32.65 -9.98 -86.21
C ALA A 860 33.58 -10.36 -85.07
N TRP A 861 33.07 -10.34 -83.84
CA TRP A 861 33.80 -10.79 -82.67
C TRP A 861 33.97 -12.31 -82.68
N TYR A 862 35.12 -12.76 -82.21
CA TYR A 862 35.41 -14.17 -81.94
C TYR A 862 36.20 -14.32 -80.64
N ARG A 863 36.24 -15.54 -80.12
CA ARG A 863 37.11 -15.93 -79.01
C ARG A 863 38.24 -16.82 -79.50
N ASN A 864 39.45 -16.58 -79.00
CA ASN A 864 40.59 -17.43 -79.30
C ASN A 864 41.34 -17.89 -78.06
N LEU A 865 41.74 -19.15 -78.13
CA LEU A 865 42.64 -19.81 -77.18
C LEU A 865 43.90 -20.21 -77.93
N ASP A 866 45.05 -19.89 -77.34
CA ASP A 866 46.39 -20.14 -77.89
C ASP A 866 47.11 -21.17 -77.01
N TYR A 867 47.81 -22.12 -77.63
CA TYR A 867 48.61 -23.11 -76.91
C TYR A 867 49.71 -22.49 -76.03
N ARG A 868 50.19 -21.28 -76.34
CA ARG A 868 51.27 -20.60 -75.61
C ARG A 868 50.82 -19.91 -74.33
N PHE A 869 49.53 -19.60 -74.19
CA PHE A 869 49.02 -18.74 -73.12
C PHE A 869 47.84 -19.40 -72.39
N GLY A 870 47.67 -19.02 -71.11
CA GLY A 870 46.51 -19.39 -70.29
C GLY A 870 45.30 -18.47 -70.50
N SER A 871 45.39 -17.50 -71.41
CA SER A 871 44.37 -16.45 -71.56
C SER A 871 43.33 -16.80 -72.62
N ALA A 872 42.10 -16.34 -72.42
CA ALA A 872 41.02 -16.36 -73.40
C ALA A 872 40.84 -14.96 -73.99
N TYR A 873 41.25 -14.80 -75.25
CA TYR A 873 41.28 -13.48 -75.89
C TYR A 873 40.00 -13.23 -76.69
N ARG A 874 39.51 -11.99 -76.62
CA ARG A 874 38.50 -11.43 -77.53
C ARG A 874 39.17 -10.66 -78.65
N ASN A 875 38.87 -11.02 -79.90
CA ASN A 875 39.37 -10.36 -81.10
C ASN A 875 38.28 -10.27 -82.17
N PHE A 876 38.51 -9.52 -83.26
CA PHE A 876 37.58 -9.41 -84.39
C PHE A 876 38.27 -9.78 -85.70
N ASN A 877 37.54 -10.43 -86.62
CA ASN A 877 38.05 -10.79 -87.94
C ASN A 877 36.92 -10.81 -88.98
N TYR A 878 37.26 -10.94 -90.27
CA TYR A 878 36.32 -10.85 -91.38
C TYR A 878 35.23 -11.92 -91.24
N LYS A 879 33.97 -11.53 -91.49
CA LYS A 879 32.80 -12.42 -91.46
C LYS A 879 32.87 -13.57 -92.49
N TYR A 880 33.81 -13.49 -93.42
CA TYR A 880 34.11 -14.48 -94.45
C TYR A 880 34.96 -15.65 -93.95
N ASP A 881 35.69 -15.48 -92.84
CA ASP A 881 36.55 -16.54 -92.31
C ASP A 881 35.70 -17.68 -91.73
N GLY A 882 36.29 -18.88 -91.67
CA GLY A 882 35.68 -20.07 -91.12
C GLY A 882 36.20 -20.35 -89.71
N PHE A 883 35.38 -20.12 -88.68
CA PHE A 883 35.68 -20.49 -87.29
C PHE A 883 34.66 -21.51 -86.75
N SER A 884 35.04 -22.19 -85.67
CA SER A 884 34.15 -23.14 -85.01
C SER A 884 32.96 -22.43 -84.36
N VAL A 885 31.90 -23.20 -84.13
CA VAL A 885 30.73 -22.77 -83.36
C VAL A 885 30.58 -23.67 -82.16
N ARG A 886 30.19 -23.10 -81.03
CA ARG A 886 29.85 -23.83 -79.81
C ARG A 886 28.62 -23.19 -79.20
N CYS A 887 27.58 -23.97 -78.94
CA CYS A 887 26.30 -23.46 -78.52
C CYS A 887 26.24 -23.28 -76.99
N VAL A 888 25.45 -22.30 -76.56
CA VAL A 888 25.17 -21.99 -75.15
C VAL A 888 23.65 -21.97 -74.92
N ARG A 889 23.24 -22.18 -73.67
CA ARG A 889 21.89 -22.00 -73.15
C ARG A 889 21.97 -21.32 -71.79
N ASP A 890 21.08 -20.36 -71.57
CA ASP A 890 20.93 -19.63 -70.30
C ASP A 890 19.95 -20.31 -69.33
#